data_AF-A0A2E7EQR4-F1
#
_entry.id   AF-A0A2E7EQR4-F1
#
_cell.length_a   1.000
_cell.length_b   1.000
_cell.length_c   1.000
_cell.angle_alpha   90.00
_cell.angle_beta   90.00
_cell.angle_gamma   90.00
#
_symmetry.space_group_name_H-M   'P 1'
#
loop_
_entity.id
_entity.type
_entity.pdbx_description
1 polymer ?
#
loop_
_entity_poly.entity_id
_entity_poly.type
_entity_poly.pdbx_seq_one_letter_code
_entity_poly.pdbx_strand_id
1 'polypeptide(L)'
;MLVNKVGAAIEFIPCRRELLMRNLMRLTAVVVLFAMQTAVHAQDITIYADSIDDWSVDGIQGENNWFNGYYNLTQDDDGVYAAADFMPFINDDSFEVWEDGENHWDGNAWRLYRDTADTGGNTGPWTRIHQNGGHPNGTNSAPPFSVDDSEPEEHWPIRRWVSNMAGDATLVSTLTAANTNCGSGTSTEVYHNGALVVGSSIATQGPEVQSLVQVTLAEGDVIDFALSPAGIDGNRADGCDGSNFHLQINDQQPPAPPRTPYADSLADWSSTGTQGENNWFNGYYNLTLDDDGSYQVADFMPFTNDAGPDGGDVEVDGNHWTGTQWDINASGGPWTSLGSSATHPNGTNSAPNEEHWTIRRYVASDLAGSTPLELNWQMAKTNLNNDGVTGKLFVNGEEVDSVTIAGNDGAGVNRSFYVNVNPGDVIDLALTPVGVTNDTDGSDGSRNQLTIHNELPDGPLYNPGETVADSSSEFSGEQGQDGWFYGIYDQRLDVEEGDGVYGVEDFEALLNDGSGDIWDDPPTWRDGENHWNGSKWDIVDNSLVSQGPWAEVTAGGGHPSANAQGDPEVHWAVRRWVSDVDGEYVISGTLQNGSANGDGTMGRIFLDGEEVWAAPTDGDSVEVEYTIQLQEGSILDFAIDADGAENFDPEDPFTIDAVNDGSDSTTFAVTIGSVNLFEPGGGMPGDYNSDGSVDVLDIDLQAAAINAANPDLAVFDENSDGVVDINDREIWVAEHKETWMGDSDFNGQFNSSDLVIVFTGGKYESGTAASWADGDWNGDGFFGSSDLVTAFIDGGYEAGARGAVNAVPEPSSLILLVLAAMSLLSFRRRA
;
A
#
# COMPACT_ATOMS: atom_id res chain seq x y z
N MET A 1 -2.97 75.41 18.35
CA MET A 1 -2.20 75.47 17.10
C MET A 1 -2.69 74.30 16.27
N LEU A 2 -3.82 74.42 15.54
CA LEU A 2 -3.88 74.78 14.10
C LEU A 2 -2.84 73.97 13.28
N VAL A 3 -3.24 72.88 12.60
CA VAL A 3 -3.86 72.81 11.24
C VAL A 3 -2.85 73.12 10.13
N ASN A 4 -2.58 72.13 9.25
CA ASN A 4 -2.51 72.22 7.76
C ASN A 4 -1.90 70.92 7.17
N LYS A 5 -2.71 70.09 6.47
CA LYS A 5 -2.82 69.94 4.99
C LYS A 5 -1.64 69.18 4.36
N VAL A 6 -1.80 67.97 3.80
CA VAL A 6 -2.59 67.50 2.63
C VAL A 6 -2.17 68.16 1.30
N GLY A 7 -1.71 67.31 0.37
CA GLY A 7 -1.39 67.55 -1.05
C GLY A 7 0.05 67.14 -1.35
N ALA A 8 0.41 66.27 -2.30
CA ALA A 8 -0.20 65.66 -3.48
C ALA A 8 0.60 64.34 -3.78
N ALA A 9 0.28 63.39 -4.66
CA ALA A 9 -0.64 63.28 -5.78
C ALA A 9 -0.92 61.78 -6.01
N ILE A 10 -2.13 61.48 -6.47
CA ILE A 10 -2.58 60.18 -6.98
C ILE A 10 -2.32 60.17 -8.49
N GLU A 11 -1.56 59.21 -9.00
CA GLU A 11 -1.66 58.68 -10.38
C GLU A 11 -1.35 57.17 -10.40
N PHE A 12 -2.36 56.37 -10.77
CA PHE A 12 -2.38 55.07 -11.45
C PHE A 12 -1.37 53.94 -11.10
N ILE A 13 -1.88 52.83 -10.53
CA ILE A 13 -1.70 51.46 -11.09
C ILE A 13 -2.99 50.62 -10.84
N PRO A 14 -3.70 50.14 -11.87
CA PRO A 14 -4.94 49.36 -11.76
C PRO A 14 -4.66 47.84 -11.72
N CYS A 15 -3.88 47.33 -10.76
CA CYS A 15 -3.50 45.90 -10.71
C CYS A 15 -3.89 45.14 -9.42
N ARG A 16 -4.62 45.76 -8.49
CA ARG A 16 -5.00 45.12 -7.21
C ARG A 16 -6.46 44.64 -7.10
N ARG A 17 -7.26 44.78 -8.16
CA ARG A 17 -8.67 44.35 -8.16
C ARG A 17 -8.91 43.01 -8.86
N GLU A 18 -8.01 42.58 -9.74
CA GLU A 18 -8.05 41.24 -10.37
C GLU A 18 -7.44 40.16 -9.46
N LEU A 19 -6.42 40.50 -8.66
CA LEU A 19 -5.81 39.57 -7.69
C LEU A 19 -6.78 39.16 -6.56
N LEU A 20 -7.63 40.09 -6.11
CA LEU A 20 -8.59 39.83 -5.03
C LEU A 20 -9.84 39.07 -5.49
N MET A 21 -10.20 39.13 -6.78
CA MET A 21 -11.30 38.31 -7.34
C MET A 21 -10.81 36.92 -7.82
N ARG A 22 -9.56 36.79 -8.29
CA ARG A 22 -8.95 35.47 -8.57
C ARG A 22 -8.78 34.64 -7.30
N ASN A 23 -8.40 35.26 -6.18
CA ASN A 23 -8.27 34.54 -4.90
C ASN A 23 -9.63 34.18 -4.26
N LEU A 24 -10.69 34.96 -4.52
CA LEU A 24 -12.04 34.63 -4.02
C LEU A 24 -12.76 33.56 -4.87
N MET A 25 -12.46 33.47 -6.17
CA MET A 25 -12.97 32.38 -7.03
C MET A 25 -12.21 31.07 -6.82
N ARG A 26 -10.91 31.11 -6.50
CA ARG A 26 -10.15 29.92 -6.06
C ARG A 26 -10.67 29.34 -4.75
N LEU A 27 -11.12 30.19 -3.82
CA LEU A 27 -11.64 29.73 -2.52
C LEU A 27 -13.01 29.02 -2.59
N THR A 28 -13.73 29.10 -3.72
CA THR A 28 -15.05 28.43 -3.87
C THR A 28 -14.95 27.14 -4.69
N ALA A 29 -13.88 26.95 -5.47
CA ALA A 29 -13.58 25.71 -6.18
C ALA A 29 -12.86 24.69 -5.28
N VAL A 30 -12.05 25.16 -4.34
CA VAL A 30 -11.31 24.32 -3.37
C VAL A 30 -12.25 23.67 -2.32
N VAL A 31 -13.43 24.24 -2.06
CA VAL A 31 -14.37 23.72 -1.04
C VAL A 31 -15.31 22.62 -1.57
N VAL A 32 -15.30 22.34 -2.87
CA VAL A 32 -16.16 21.29 -3.47
C VAL A 32 -15.35 20.11 -4.05
N LEU A 33 -14.05 20.27 -4.30
CA LEU A 33 -13.17 19.17 -4.71
C LEU A 33 -12.64 18.31 -3.54
N PHE A 34 -12.77 18.78 -2.30
CA PHE A 34 -12.25 18.08 -1.11
C PHE A 34 -13.16 16.95 -0.57
N ALA A 35 -14.19 16.54 -1.33
CA ALA A 35 -15.22 15.60 -0.84
C ALA A 35 -15.16 14.20 -1.46
N MET A 36 -14.19 13.91 -2.33
CA MET A 36 -13.95 12.58 -2.88
C MET A 36 -12.44 12.38 -3.06
N GLN A 37 -11.74 12.20 -1.95
CA GLN A 37 -10.35 11.76 -1.94
C GLN A 37 -10.30 10.56 -1.00
N THR A 38 -10.30 9.36 -1.56
CA THR A 38 -9.98 8.13 -0.82
C THR A 38 -8.47 8.15 -0.61
N ALA A 39 -8.08 8.45 0.63
CA ALA A 39 -6.70 8.59 1.04
C ALA A 39 -6.09 7.22 1.37
N VAL A 40 -5.01 6.85 0.69
CA VAL A 40 -3.87 6.20 1.35
C VAL A 40 -2.93 7.32 1.79
N HIS A 41 -3.40 8.12 2.74
CA HIS A 41 -2.49 8.89 3.58
C HIS A 41 -1.90 7.90 4.58
N ALA A 42 -0.62 8.07 4.95
CA ALA A 42 -0.24 7.75 6.32
C ALA A 42 -1.25 8.51 7.18
N GLN A 43 -2.24 7.80 7.72
CA GLN A 43 -3.40 8.46 8.30
C GLN A 43 -2.89 9.41 9.39
N ASP A 44 -3.19 10.70 9.27
CA ASP A 44 -3.08 11.62 10.39
C ASP A 44 -3.96 11.04 11.50
N ILE A 45 -3.34 10.31 12.43
CA ILE A 45 -4.05 9.62 13.51
C ILE A 45 -4.67 10.70 14.37
N THR A 46 -6.00 10.83 14.31
CA THR A 46 -6.74 11.74 15.17
C THR A 46 -6.77 11.16 16.58
N ILE A 47 -6.08 11.83 17.51
CA ILE A 47 -6.10 11.48 18.93
C ILE A 47 -7.33 12.09 19.58
N TYR A 48 -8.25 11.25 20.06
CA TYR A 48 -9.46 11.66 20.77
C TYR A 48 -9.22 11.86 22.27
N ALA A 49 -8.35 11.04 22.87
CA ALA A 49 -7.91 11.15 24.26
C ALA A 49 -6.56 10.46 24.47
N ASP A 50 -5.75 11.02 25.36
CA ASP A 50 -4.44 10.48 25.72
C ASP A 50 -4.21 10.55 27.22
N SER A 51 -4.06 9.40 27.87
CA SER A 51 -3.97 9.33 29.33
C SER A 51 -2.69 9.95 29.94
N ILE A 52 -1.65 10.23 29.14
CA ILE A 52 -0.42 10.90 29.56
C ILE A 52 -0.51 12.40 29.26
N ASP A 53 -0.88 12.78 28.05
CA ASP A 53 -0.91 14.18 27.63
C ASP A 53 -2.08 14.94 28.25
N ASP A 54 -3.21 14.27 28.49
CA ASP A 54 -4.37 14.84 29.15
C ASP A 54 -4.26 14.86 30.69
N TRP A 55 -3.13 14.43 31.26
CA TRP A 55 -2.96 14.27 32.70
C TRP A 55 -3.17 15.58 33.48
N SER A 56 -3.99 15.52 34.53
CA SER A 56 -4.21 16.66 35.42
C SER A 56 -2.99 16.92 36.33
N VAL A 57 -2.28 18.03 36.08
CA VAL A 57 -1.14 18.47 36.91
C VAL A 57 -1.55 18.99 38.28
N ASP A 58 -2.82 19.38 38.44
CA ASP A 58 -3.38 19.91 39.69
C ASP A 58 -4.23 18.87 40.45
N GLY A 59 -4.37 17.64 39.93
CA GLY A 59 -5.15 16.58 40.55
C GLY A 59 -6.66 16.82 40.47
N ILE A 60 -7.15 17.40 39.38
CA ILE A 60 -8.57 17.65 39.14
C ILE A 60 -9.20 16.40 38.52
N GLN A 61 -10.27 15.89 39.14
CA GLN A 61 -11.07 14.81 38.57
C GLN A 61 -11.95 15.34 37.41
N GLY A 62 -11.97 14.62 36.29
CA GLY A 62 -12.79 14.95 35.11
C GLY A 62 -12.15 15.96 34.15
N GLU A 63 -10.91 16.39 34.39
CA GLU A 63 -10.17 17.21 33.42
C GLU A 63 -9.92 16.39 32.14
N ASN A 64 -10.23 16.97 30.98
CA ASN A 64 -10.21 16.28 29.68
C ASN A 64 -11.03 14.96 29.66
N ASN A 65 -12.07 14.88 30.49
CA ASN A 65 -12.90 13.69 30.73
C ASN A 65 -12.20 12.50 31.39
N TRP A 66 -10.99 12.69 31.93
CA TRP A 66 -10.27 11.66 32.67
C TRP A 66 -10.55 11.69 34.17
N PHE A 67 -10.76 10.53 34.76
CA PHE A 67 -10.93 10.30 36.18
C PHE A 67 -9.92 9.25 36.65
N ASN A 68 -9.28 9.50 37.78
CA ASN A 68 -8.31 8.57 38.37
C ASN A 68 -8.89 7.94 39.62
N GLY A 69 -8.77 6.62 39.74
CA GLY A 69 -9.34 5.89 40.86
C GLY A 69 -8.69 4.53 41.03
N TYR A 70 -9.39 3.65 41.71
CA TYR A 70 -8.97 2.28 41.91
C TYR A 70 -10.17 1.34 41.99
N TYR A 71 -9.90 0.06 41.79
CA TYR A 71 -10.81 -1.03 42.07
C TYR A 71 -10.27 -1.84 43.26
N ASN A 72 -11.13 -2.27 44.16
CA ASN A 72 -10.77 -3.08 45.31
C ASN A 72 -11.33 -4.51 45.16
N LEU A 73 -10.51 -5.38 44.55
CA LEU A 73 -10.89 -6.77 44.28
C LEU A 73 -11.24 -7.54 45.55
N THR A 74 -10.60 -7.23 46.68
CA THR A 74 -10.87 -7.90 47.97
C THR A 74 -12.25 -7.60 48.52
N GLN A 75 -12.83 -6.45 48.15
CA GLN A 75 -14.19 -6.05 48.56
C GLN A 75 -15.25 -6.38 47.51
N ASP A 76 -14.85 -6.92 46.37
CA ASP A 76 -15.76 -7.35 45.33
C ASP A 76 -16.19 -8.81 45.52
N ASP A 77 -17.51 -9.02 45.61
CA ASP A 77 -18.12 -10.29 45.98
C ASP A 77 -18.00 -11.34 44.86
N ASP A 78 -17.96 -10.93 43.59
CA ASP A 78 -17.87 -11.84 42.44
C ASP A 78 -16.47 -11.91 41.81
N GLY A 79 -15.60 -10.95 42.15
CA GLY A 79 -14.21 -10.88 41.72
C GLY A 79 -14.06 -10.54 40.24
N VAL A 80 -15.06 -9.88 39.65
CA VAL A 80 -15.09 -9.47 38.24
C VAL A 80 -15.38 -7.97 38.19
N TYR A 81 -14.42 -7.21 37.66
CA TYR A 81 -14.59 -5.77 37.51
C TYR A 81 -15.83 -5.41 36.68
N ALA A 82 -16.69 -4.55 37.24
CA ALA A 82 -17.72 -3.81 36.52
C ALA A 82 -17.48 -2.30 36.66
N ALA A 83 -18.05 -1.52 35.74
CA ALA A 83 -17.88 -0.06 35.75
C ALA A 83 -18.37 0.62 37.05
N ALA A 84 -19.25 -0.03 37.81
CA ALA A 84 -19.75 0.47 39.10
C ALA A 84 -18.73 0.31 40.24
N ASP A 85 -17.72 -0.54 40.08
CA ASP A 85 -16.72 -0.85 41.12
C ASP A 85 -15.55 0.12 41.12
N PHE A 86 -15.52 1.05 40.16
CA PHE A 86 -14.58 2.15 40.14
C PHE A 86 -14.79 3.10 41.33
N MET A 87 -13.76 3.21 42.16
CA MET A 87 -13.71 4.13 43.29
C MET A 87 -12.81 5.32 42.93
N PRO A 88 -13.33 6.54 42.72
CA PRO A 88 -12.51 7.70 42.38
C PRO A 88 -11.60 8.09 43.55
N PHE A 89 -10.38 8.52 43.25
CA PHE A 89 -9.55 9.18 44.24
C PHE A 89 -10.13 10.55 44.63
N ILE A 90 -10.06 10.91 45.92
CA ILE A 90 -10.67 12.12 46.46
C ILE A 90 -9.59 13.22 46.51
N ASN A 91 -9.91 14.43 46.04
CA ASN A 91 -9.09 15.63 46.25
C ASN A 91 -9.95 16.67 46.97
N ASP A 92 -9.63 16.95 48.24
CA ASP A 92 -10.23 18.03 49.03
C ASP A 92 -9.18 19.13 49.24
N ASP A 93 -9.55 20.39 49.00
CA ASP A 93 -8.71 21.60 49.04
C ASP A 93 -8.06 21.86 50.42
N SER A 94 -8.22 20.96 51.39
CA SER A 94 -7.52 21.00 52.67
C SER A 94 -6.02 20.73 52.45
N PHE A 95 -5.22 21.79 52.62
CA PHE A 95 -3.75 21.80 52.51
C PHE A 95 -3.03 20.89 53.55
N GLU A 96 -3.76 20.30 54.49
CA GLU A 96 -3.26 19.27 55.39
C GLU A 96 -3.74 17.91 54.88
N VAL A 97 -2.89 17.25 54.10
CA VAL A 97 -3.08 15.84 53.86
C VAL A 97 -2.90 15.12 55.22
N TRP A 98 -3.77 14.13 55.51
CA TRP A 98 -3.54 13.08 56.53
C TRP A 98 -3.94 13.34 58.01
N GLU A 99 -5.22 13.58 58.32
CA GLU A 99 -5.76 13.07 59.60
C GLU A 99 -6.94 12.08 59.45
N ASP A 100 -7.77 12.13 58.39
CA ASP A 100 -8.99 11.29 58.30
C ASP A 100 -9.25 10.55 56.95
N GLY A 101 -8.31 10.54 55.99
CA GLY A 101 -8.46 9.79 54.72
C GLY A 101 -9.27 10.49 53.62
N GLU A 102 -9.29 11.82 53.63
CA GLU A 102 -10.17 12.63 52.77
C GLU A 102 -9.47 13.25 51.53
N ASN A 103 -8.13 13.16 51.39
CA ASN A 103 -7.39 13.64 50.21
C ASN A 103 -6.29 12.64 49.77
N HIS A 104 -6.31 12.25 48.49
CA HIS A 104 -5.43 11.28 47.84
C HIS A 104 -4.43 11.92 46.87
N TRP A 105 -4.48 13.23 46.64
CA TRP A 105 -3.54 13.93 45.76
C TRP A 105 -2.34 14.47 46.55
N ASP A 106 -1.12 14.13 46.12
CA ASP A 106 0.13 14.58 46.78
C ASP A 106 0.82 15.77 46.09
N GLY A 107 0.23 16.30 45.02
CA GLY A 107 0.82 17.32 44.15
C GLY A 107 1.50 16.78 42.89
N ASN A 108 1.65 15.46 42.75
CA ASN A 108 2.28 14.81 41.60
C ASN A 108 1.65 13.46 41.23
N ALA A 109 1.01 12.78 42.17
CA ALA A 109 0.40 11.46 41.99
C ALA A 109 -0.84 11.32 42.88
N TRP A 110 -1.77 10.46 42.45
CA TRP A 110 -2.82 9.97 43.33
C TRP A 110 -2.33 8.75 44.10
N ARG A 111 -2.57 8.73 45.41
CA ARG A 111 -2.19 7.64 46.30
C ARG A 111 -3.30 7.37 47.29
N LEU A 112 -3.59 6.09 47.51
CA LEU A 112 -4.59 5.70 48.48
C LEU A 112 -4.08 5.88 49.93
N TYR A 113 -2.78 5.68 50.20
CA TYR A 113 -2.17 5.81 51.53
C TYR A 113 -0.77 6.45 51.51
N ARG A 114 -0.34 6.95 52.68
CA ARG A 114 0.97 7.61 52.86
C ARG A 114 2.09 6.57 52.96
N ASP A 115 3.11 6.77 52.13
CA ASP A 115 4.41 6.13 52.28
C ASP A 115 5.15 6.76 53.49
N THR A 116 5.08 6.14 54.67
CA THR A 116 5.89 6.60 55.81
C THR A 116 7.33 6.15 55.64
N ALA A 117 8.08 6.86 54.79
CA ALA A 117 9.51 6.68 54.61
C ALA A 117 10.36 6.99 55.88
N ASP A 118 9.79 7.10 57.08
CA ASP A 118 10.53 7.44 58.31
C ASP A 118 10.29 6.49 59.51
N THR A 119 9.70 5.31 59.31
CA THR A 119 9.66 4.25 60.34
C THR A 119 10.10 2.86 59.88
N GLY A 120 10.74 2.72 58.71
CA GLY A 120 11.41 1.48 58.31
C GLY A 120 10.53 0.22 58.29
N GLY A 121 9.21 0.40 58.10
CA GLY A 121 8.23 -0.67 57.99
C GLY A 121 7.60 -0.68 56.60
N ASN A 122 7.80 -1.76 55.86
CA ASN A 122 7.23 -2.05 54.55
C ASN A 122 5.77 -2.52 54.74
N THR A 123 4.84 -1.61 55.04
CA THR A 123 3.42 -1.94 55.26
C THR A 123 2.57 -1.06 54.35
N GLY A 124 2.02 -1.66 53.29
CA GLY A 124 1.19 -1.01 52.26
C GLY A 124 -0.18 -0.54 52.78
N PRO A 125 -1.19 -0.31 51.90
CA PRO A 125 -1.18 -0.65 50.47
C PRO A 125 -0.54 0.43 49.57
N TRP A 126 0.08 -0.02 48.47
CA TRP A 126 0.94 0.75 47.57
C TRP A 126 0.22 1.39 46.37
N THR A 127 -1.11 1.33 46.35
CA THR A 127 -1.97 1.78 45.24
C THR A 127 -1.68 3.23 44.88
N ARG A 128 -1.09 3.42 43.69
CA ARG A 128 -0.66 4.72 43.20
C ARG A 128 -0.84 4.84 41.69
N ILE A 129 -1.17 6.03 41.23
CA ILE A 129 -1.13 6.39 39.80
C ILE A 129 -0.53 7.78 39.62
N HIS A 130 0.29 7.95 38.59
CA HIS A 130 0.97 9.19 38.21
C HIS A 130 1.01 9.28 36.68
N GLN A 131 1.40 10.42 36.12
CA GLN A 131 1.31 10.69 34.68
C GLN A 131 1.77 9.50 33.81
N ASN A 132 2.99 9.00 34.02
CA ASN A 132 3.57 7.95 33.18
C ASN A 132 3.22 6.52 33.62
N GLY A 133 2.59 6.30 34.78
CA GLY A 133 2.45 4.95 35.31
C GLY A 133 1.79 4.83 36.67
N GLY A 134 2.00 3.69 37.33
CA GLY A 134 1.36 3.39 38.59
C GLY A 134 1.96 2.20 39.30
N HIS A 135 1.33 1.87 40.42
CA HIS A 135 1.70 0.73 41.23
C HIS A 135 0.41 0.11 41.78
N PRO A 136 0.08 -1.14 41.43
CA PRO A 136 -1.04 -1.86 42.02
C PRO A 136 -0.70 -2.31 43.44
N ASN A 137 -1.71 -2.68 44.22
CA ASN A 137 -1.51 -3.36 45.50
C ASN A 137 -1.97 -4.80 45.39
N GLY A 138 -1.19 -5.72 45.93
CA GLY A 138 -1.34 -7.16 45.75
C GLY A 138 -1.53 -7.88 47.08
N THR A 139 -1.66 -9.20 46.99
CA THR A 139 -2.10 -10.10 48.07
C THR A 139 -1.13 -10.23 49.27
N ASN A 140 0.03 -9.57 49.24
CA ASN A 140 1.12 -9.67 50.21
C ASN A 140 1.28 -8.41 51.09
N SER A 141 0.44 -7.39 50.90
CA SER A 141 0.47 -6.14 51.67
C SER A 141 -0.61 -6.14 52.77
N ALA A 142 -0.20 -5.96 54.03
CA ALA A 142 -1.11 -5.81 55.18
C ALA A 142 -1.58 -4.34 55.32
N PRO A 143 -2.86 -4.06 55.64
CA PRO A 143 -3.37 -2.70 55.79
C PRO A 143 -2.72 -2.00 56.99
N PRO A 144 -2.44 -0.68 56.95
CA PRO A 144 -1.68 -0.03 58.00
C PRO A 144 -2.55 0.35 59.20
N PHE A 145 -3.87 0.57 59.02
CA PHE A 145 -4.79 0.93 60.11
C PHE A 145 -6.27 0.59 59.79
N SER A 146 -6.72 -0.63 60.11
CA SER A 146 -8.14 -1.01 60.18
C SER A 146 -8.41 -1.74 61.49
N VAL A 147 -9.61 -1.54 62.07
CA VAL A 147 -10.03 -2.10 63.38
C VAL A 147 -10.35 -3.60 63.34
N ASP A 148 -10.20 -4.26 62.19
CA ASP A 148 -10.30 -5.71 62.02
C ASP A 148 -9.17 -6.21 61.10
N ASP A 149 -8.07 -6.61 61.74
CA ASP A 149 -6.73 -6.82 61.19
C ASP A 149 -6.49 -8.31 60.88
N SER A 150 -6.94 -8.81 59.72
CA SER A 150 -6.54 -10.18 59.31
C SER A 150 -6.44 -10.53 57.82
N GLU A 151 -6.80 -9.67 56.84
CA GLU A 151 -6.75 -10.07 55.42
C GLU A 151 -6.03 -9.03 54.53
N PRO A 152 -5.21 -9.46 53.55
CA PRO A 152 -4.57 -8.58 52.56
C PRO A 152 -5.61 -7.96 51.61
N GLU A 153 -5.39 -6.71 51.20
CA GLU A 153 -6.23 -6.03 50.21
C GLU A 153 -5.57 -6.02 48.83
N GLU A 154 -6.31 -6.24 47.76
CA GLU A 154 -5.83 -6.15 46.37
C GLU A 154 -6.51 -4.98 45.67
N HIS A 155 -5.72 -4.02 45.18
CA HIS A 155 -6.20 -2.80 44.54
C HIS A 155 -5.56 -2.58 43.18
N TRP A 156 -6.38 -2.25 42.19
CA TRP A 156 -5.93 -1.95 40.84
C TRP A 156 -6.14 -0.46 40.58
N PRO A 157 -5.11 0.36 40.39
CA PRO A 157 -5.30 1.75 39.98
C PRO A 157 -5.88 1.80 38.55
N ILE A 158 -6.82 2.72 38.33
CA ILE A 158 -7.60 2.83 37.10
C ILE A 158 -7.55 4.26 36.58
N ARG A 159 -7.31 4.40 35.27
CA ARG A 159 -7.63 5.61 34.50
C ARG A 159 -8.97 5.38 33.81
N ARG A 160 -9.97 6.20 34.14
CA ARG A 160 -11.29 6.18 33.50
C ARG A 160 -11.40 7.36 32.56
N TRP A 161 -11.71 7.12 31.29
CA TRP A 161 -12.15 8.15 30.37
C TRP A 161 -13.65 8.05 30.14
N VAL A 162 -14.34 9.20 30.15
CA VAL A 162 -15.77 9.29 29.81
C VAL A 162 -15.89 9.88 28.42
N SER A 163 -16.41 9.10 27.48
CA SER A 163 -16.52 9.50 26.08
C SER A 163 -17.33 10.76 25.90
N ASN A 164 -16.78 11.72 25.18
CA ASN A 164 -17.46 12.92 24.70
C ASN A 164 -17.81 12.83 23.20
N MET A 165 -17.66 11.65 22.60
CA MET A 165 -17.86 11.40 21.18
C MET A 165 -18.75 10.18 20.91
N ALA A 166 -19.21 10.06 19.67
CA ALA A 166 -19.88 8.86 19.18
C ALA A 166 -19.29 8.47 17.82
N GLY A 167 -19.09 7.17 17.61
CA GLY A 167 -18.42 6.62 16.44
C GLY A 167 -17.42 5.53 16.80
N ASP A 168 -16.79 4.94 15.80
CA ASP A 168 -15.75 3.93 16.00
C ASP A 168 -14.45 4.61 16.46
N ALA A 169 -13.77 3.96 17.40
CA ALA A 169 -12.49 4.38 17.93
C ALA A 169 -11.63 3.15 18.23
N THR A 170 -10.32 3.36 18.24
CA THR A 170 -9.33 2.36 18.59
C THR A 170 -8.68 2.72 19.91
N LEU A 171 -8.63 1.73 20.80
CA LEU A 171 -7.96 1.82 22.09
C LEU A 171 -6.57 1.22 21.93
N VAL A 172 -5.53 2.06 22.02
CA VAL A 172 -4.13 1.66 21.98
C VAL A 172 -3.59 1.66 23.41
N SER A 173 -3.38 0.47 23.98
CA SER A 173 -2.85 0.29 25.32
C SER A 173 -1.39 -0.13 25.27
N THR A 174 -0.52 0.58 25.99
CA THR A 174 0.92 0.31 26.10
C THR A 174 1.29 0.03 27.56
N LEU A 175 2.15 -0.97 27.79
CA LEU A 175 2.62 -1.40 29.10
C LEU A 175 4.14 -1.66 29.08
N THR A 176 4.87 -1.02 30.01
CA THR A 176 6.30 -1.28 30.26
C THR A 176 6.60 -1.47 31.75
N ALA A 177 7.58 -2.34 32.05
CA ALA A 177 8.03 -2.60 33.41
C ALA A 177 8.90 -1.43 33.91
N ALA A 178 8.47 -0.76 34.99
CA ALA A 178 9.25 0.35 35.57
C ALA A 178 10.20 -0.11 36.69
N ASN A 179 9.89 -1.22 37.37
CA ASN A 179 10.77 -1.84 38.36
C ASN A 179 11.15 -3.26 37.95
N THR A 180 12.40 -3.42 37.52
CA THR A 180 12.90 -4.65 36.88
C THR A 180 13.66 -5.59 37.82
N ASN A 181 13.64 -5.32 39.14
CA ASN A 181 14.54 -5.95 40.10
C ASN A 181 13.97 -7.19 40.81
N CYS A 182 12.65 -7.39 40.79
CA CYS A 182 11.94 -8.44 41.53
C CYS A 182 10.46 -8.51 41.08
N GLY A 183 9.73 -9.55 41.47
CA GLY A 183 8.32 -9.76 41.09
C GLY A 183 8.13 -10.67 39.86
N SER A 184 6.88 -10.90 39.50
CA SER A 184 6.43 -11.67 38.31
C SER A 184 5.97 -10.78 37.16
N GLY A 185 5.97 -9.46 37.35
CA GLY A 185 5.46 -8.47 36.43
C GLY A 185 4.00 -8.10 36.71
N THR A 186 3.38 -7.38 35.79
CA THR A 186 2.03 -6.81 35.94
C THR A 186 1.17 -7.07 34.71
N SER A 187 -0.12 -6.78 34.84
CA SER A 187 -1.05 -6.81 33.71
C SER A 187 -1.84 -5.52 33.64
N THR A 188 -2.18 -5.10 32.44
CA THR A 188 -3.17 -4.06 32.18
C THR A 188 -4.43 -4.69 31.61
N GLU A 189 -5.57 -4.08 31.92
CA GLU A 189 -6.88 -4.51 31.46
C GLU A 189 -7.69 -3.27 31.07
N VAL A 190 -8.20 -3.25 29.84
CA VAL A 190 -9.04 -2.18 29.30
C VAL A 190 -10.48 -2.68 29.22
N TYR A 191 -11.40 -1.89 29.78
CA TYR A 191 -12.82 -2.20 29.81
C TYR A 191 -13.65 -1.13 29.10
N HIS A 192 -14.64 -1.54 28.31
CA HIS A 192 -15.66 -0.66 27.73
C HIS A 192 -17.00 -0.92 28.43
N ASN A 193 -17.51 0.09 29.14
CA ASN A 193 -18.74 -0.03 29.94
C ASN A 193 -18.73 -1.22 30.92
N GLY A 194 -17.55 -1.56 31.44
CA GLY A 194 -17.32 -2.68 32.36
C GLY A 194 -17.13 -4.05 31.69
N ALA A 195 -17.17 -4.14 30.35
CA ALA A 195 -16.80 -5.35 29.63
C ALA A 195 -15.31 -5.31 29.24
N LEU A 196 -14.55 -6.35 29.59
CA LEU A 196 -13.13 -6.46 29.21
C LEU A 196 -13.02 -6.54 27.68
N VAL A 197 -12.26 -5.62 27.06
CA VAL A 197 -12.04 -5.58 25.61
C VAL A 197 -10.63 -6.00 25.23
N VAL A 198 -9.62 -5.68 26.05
CA VAL A 198 -8.24 -6.15 25.85
C VAL A 198 -7.51 -6.22 27.20
N GLY A 199 -6.57 -7.15 27.31
CA GLY A 199 -5.71 -7.27 28.48
C GLY A 199 -4.33 -7.80 28.10
N SER A 200 -3.29 -7.26 28.73
CA SER A 200 -1.90 -7.49 28.35
C SER A 200 -1.03 -7.61 29.59
N SER A 201 -0.13 -8.59 29.61
CA SER A 201 0.77 -8.86 30.72
C SER A 201 2.22 -8.68 30.30
N ILE A 202 3.04 -8.12 31.18
CA ILE A 202 4.47 -8.00 30.99
C ILE A 202 5.22 -8.72 32.11
N ALA A 203 6.35 -9.35 31.79
CA ALA A 203 7.26 -9.88 32.79
C ALA A 203 8.10 -8.75 33.41
N THR A 204 8.67 -8.99 34.59
CA THR A 204 9.58 -8.06 35.30
C THR A 204 10.73 -7.50 34.44
N GLN A 205 11.16 -8.22 33.40
CA GLN A 205 12.16 -7.78 32.41
C GLN A 205 11.69 -8.08 30.99
N GLY A 206 10.42 -7.76 30.70
CA GLY A 206 9.84 -7.92 29.36
C GLY A 206 10.07 -6.70 28.45
N PRO A 207 10.05 -6.89 27.12
CA PRO A 207 9.91 -5.76 26.19
C PRO A 207 8.55 -5.09 26.38
N GLU A 208 8.43 -3.86 25.86
CA GLU A 208 7.14 -3.15 25.81
C GLU A 208 6.06 -4.01 25.16
N VAL A 209 4.86 -3.96 25.72
CA VAL A 209 3.68 -4.62 25.18
C VAL A 209 2.68 -3.56 24.76
N GLN A 210 2.32 -3.55 23.48
CA GLN A 210 1.25 -2.72 22.93
C GLN A 210 0.09 -3.60 22.46
N SER A 211 -1.14 -3.11 22.56
CA SER A 211 -2.33 -3.79 22.07
C SER A 211 -3.35 -2.79 21.54
N LEU A 212 -4.01 -3.15 20.44
CA LEU A 212 -4.99 -2.32 19.74
C LEU A 212 -6.33 -3.05 19.70
N VAL A 213 -7.41 -2.37 20.08
CA VAL A 213 -8.77 -2.92 19.99
C VAL A 213 -9.76 -1.85 19.53
N GLN A 214 -10.61 -2.21 18.57
CA GLN A 214 -11.70 -1.34 18.13
C GLN A 214 -12.92 -1.45 19.02
N VAL A 215 -13.53 -0.30 19.28
CA VAL A 215 -14.80 -0.16 20.00
C VAL A 215 -15.68 0.86 19.30
N THR A 216 -16.99 0.65 19.31
CA THR A 216 -17.96 1.68 18.91
C THR A 216 -18.40 2.43 20.16
N LEU A 217 -18.11 3.73 20.21
CA LEU A 217 -18.42 4.60 21.34
C LEU A 217 -19.76 5.32 21.15
N ALA A 218 -20.45 5.54 22.26
CA ALA A 218 -21.47 6.57 22.41
C ALA A 218 -21.01 7.65 23.40
N GLU A 219 -21.58 8.86 23.29
CA GLU A 219 -21.33 9.92 24.26
C GLU A 219 -21.79 9.46 25.65
N GLY A 220 -20.88 9.51 26.63
CA GLY A 220 -21.08 9.03 28.00
C GLY A 220 -20.64 7.58 28.26
N ASP A 221 -20.18 6.84 27.25
CA ASP A 221 -19.54 5.55 27.48
C ASP A 221 -18.28 5.70 28.34
N VAL A 222 -17.96 4.67 29.12
CA VAL A 222 -16.76 4.67 29.97
C VAL A 222 -15.72 3.69 29.47
N ILE A 223 -14.48 4.15 29.37
CA ILE A 223 -13.30 3.32 29.13
C ILE A 223 -12.46 3.29 30.40
N ASP A 224 -12.28 2.12 31.00
CA ASP A 224 -11.47 1.93 32.21
C ASP A 224 -10.18 1.19 31.88
N PHE A 225 -9.05 1.82 32.14
CA PHE A 225 -7.72 1.23 31.98
C PHE A 225 -7.11 0.92 33.35
N ALA A 226 -7.20 -0.34 33.74
CA ALA A 226 -6.76 -0.84 35.03
C ALA A 226 -5.35 -1.43 34.96
N LEU A 227 -4.56 -1.21 36.00
CA LEU A 227 -3.28 -1.91 36.22
C LEU A 227 -3.46 -2.92 37.37
N SER A 228 -3.30 -4.19 37.05
CA SER A 228 -3.43 -5.34 37.95
C SER A 228 -2.05 -5.82 38.43
N PRO A 229 -1.92 -6.29 39.70
CA PRO A 229 -0.68 -6.88 40.22
C PRO A 229 -0.42 -8.29 39.65
N ALA A 230 -1.29 -8.82 38.79
CA ALA A 230 -1.09 -10.13 38.19
C ALA A 230 0.08 -10.12 37.20
N GLY A 231 1.14 -10.88 37.47
CA GLY A 231 2.21 -11.13 36.52
C GLY A 231 1.87 -12.18 35.48
N ILE A 232 2.80 -12.47 34.57
CA ILE A 232 2.64 -13.46 33.48
C ILE A 232 2.39 -14.89 33.97
N ASP A 233 2.77 -15.20 35.21
CA ASP A 233 2.54 -16.49 35.87
C ASP A 233 1.24 -16.52 36.70
N GLY A 234 0.46 -15.42 36.68
CA GLY A 234 -0.76 -15.23 37.45
C GLY A 234 -0.52 -14.92 38.93
N ASN A 235 0.72 -14.75 39.37
CA ASN A 235 1.04 -14.34 40.74
C ASN A 235 0.67 -12.85 40.94
N ARG A 236 -0.03 -12.56 42.04
CA ARG A 236 -0.60 -11.25 42.38
C ARG A 236 0.08 -10.60 43.59
N ALA A 237 1.39 -10.79 43.74
CA ALA A 237 2.16 -10.29 44.87
C ALA A 237 2.98 -9.05 44.45
N ASP A 238 2.67 -7.91 45.05
CA ASP A 238 2.98 -6.53 44.58
C ASP A 238 4.39 -6.00 44.86
N GLY A 239 5.29 -6.81 45.42
CA GLY A 239 6.48 -6.28 46.10
C GLY A 239 7.39 -5.38 45.23
N CYS A 240 7.30 -5.48 43.90
CA CYS A 240 8.07 -4.71 42.93
C CYS A 240 7.30 -4.39 41.63
N ASP A 241 5.98 -4.28 41.68
CA ASP A 241 5.10 -4.27 40.49
C ASP A 241 4.83 -2.87 39.89
N GLY A 242 5.74 -1.93 40.11
CA GLY A 242 5.67 -0.60 39.48
C GLY A 242 5.77 -0.71 37.96
N SER A 243 4.82 -0.10 37.25
CA SER A 243 4.72 -0.20 35.79
C SER A 243 4.32 1.14 35.17
N ASN A 244 4.86 1.43 34.00
CA ASN A 244 4.36 2.51 33.15
C ASN A 244 3.26 1.94 32.27
N PHE A 245 2.16 2.66 32.15
CA PHE A 245 1.02 2.23 31.34
C PHE A 245 0.30 3.44 30.77
N HIS A 246 0.01 3.37 29.48
CA HIS A 246 -0.53 4.44 28.65
C HIS A 246 -1.70 3.91 27.82
N LEU A 247 -2.81 4.63 27.83
CA LEU A 247 -3.94 4.42 26.93
C LEU A 247 -4.12 5.66 26.07
N GLN A 248 -4.16 5.43 24.76
CA GLN A 248 -4.53 6.39 23.74
C GLN A 248 -5.82 5.92 23.06
N ILE A 249 -6.73 6.86 22.76
CA ILE A 249 -7.98 6.61 22.04
C ILE A 249 -7.91 7.41 20.76
N ASN A 250 -7.91 6.73 19.61
CA ASN A 250 -7.69 7.35 18.31
C ASN A 250 -8.53 6.71 17.20
N ASP A 251 -8.35 7.13 15.95
CA ASP A 251 -9.01 6.58 14.75
C ASP A 251 -8.20 5.51 14.01
N GLN A 252 -7.03 5.14 14.53
CA GLN A 252 -6.13 4.16 13.91
C GLN A 252 -6.87 2.85 13.64
N GLN A 253 -6.93 2.38 12.39
CA GLN A 253 -7.48 1.06 12.13
C GLN A 253 -6.51 -0.04 12.60
N PRO A 254 -6.97 -1.07 13.32
CA PRO A 254 -6.14 -2.23 13.59
C PRO A 254 -5.82 -2.93 12.26
N PRO A 255 -4.66 -3.60 12.16
CA PRO A 255 -4.36 -4.39 10.96
C PRO A 255 -5.48 -5.41 10.73
N ALA A 256 -5.94 -5.52 9.49
CA ALA A 256 -6.96 -6.49 9.12
C ALA A 256 -6.52 -7.90 9.55
N PRO A 257 -7.45 -8.74 10.04
CA PRO A 257 -7.09 -10.12 10.37
C PRO A 257 -6.51 -10.82 9.13
N PRO A 258 -5.50 -11.69 9.29
CA PRO A 258 -4.86 -12.36 8.16
C PRO A 258 -5.91 -13.18 7.40
N ARG A 259 -6.02 -12.91 6.11
CA ARG A 259 -6.96 -13.59 5.20
C ARG A 259 -6.49 -15.02 4.98
N THR A 260 -7.43 -15.97 5.05
CA THR A 260 -7.09 -17.38 4.75
C THR A 260 -7.03 -17.53 3.23
N PRO A 261 -5.94 -18.09 2.66
CA PRO A 261 -5.87 -18.38 1.23
C PRO A 261 -6.99 -19.34 0.80
N TYR A 262 -7.60 -19.06 -0.34
CA TYR A 262 -8.48 -19.99 -1.05
C TYR A 262 -7.68 -21.12 -1.70
N ALA A 263 -6.55 -20.78 -2.33
CA ALA A 263 -5.55 -21.73 -2.83
C ALA A 263 -4.15 -21.15 -2.63
N ASP A 264 -3.15 -21.98 -2.38
CA ASP A 264 -1.77 -21.55 -2.18
C ASP A 264 -0.82 -22.60 -2.76
N SER A 265 -0.13 -22.23 -3.83
CA SER A 265 0.78 -23.12 -4.55
C SER A 265 1.91 -23.73 -3.69
N LEU A 266 2.25 -23.11 -2.55
CA LEU A 266 3.22 -23.63 -1.59
C LEU A 266 2.59 -24.61 -0.61
N ALA A 267 1.46 -24.24 0.00
CA ALA A 267 0.75 -25.09 0.95
C ALA A 267 0.11 -26.32 0.28
N ASP A 268 -0.35 -26.15 -0.96
CA ASP A 268 -1.03 -27.17 -1.77
C ASP A 268 -0.05 -28.03 -2.58
N TRP A 269 1.26 -27.80 -2.46
CA TRP A 269 2.29 -28.49 -3.24
C TRP A 269 2.17 -30.02 -3.13
N SER A 270 2.14 -30.68 -4.28
CA SER A 270 2.13 -32.13 -4.34
C SER A 270 3.47 -32.71 -3.87
N SER A 271 3.48 -33.32 -2.69
CA SER A 271 4.63 -34.10 -2.17
C SER A 271 4.95 -35.37 -2.97
N THR A 272 4.12 -35.74 -3.95
CA THR A 272 4.22 -36.99 -4.72
C THR A 272 4.43 -36.79 -6.21
N GLY A 273 4.59 -35.55 -6.68
CA GLY A 273 4.61 -35.21 -8.11
C GLY A 273 3.34 -35.60 -8.86
N THR A 274 2.16 -35.45 -8.25
CA THR A 274 0.86 -35.68 -8.89
C THR A 274 0.37 -34.39 -9.56
N GLN A 275 0.07 -34.45 -10.86
CA GLN A 275 -0.54 -33.34 -11.59
C GLN A 275 -2.02 -33.21 -11.24
N GLY A 276 -2.50 -31.97 -11.06
CA GLY A 276 -3.89 -31.65 -10.72
C GLY A 276 -4.27 -31.87 -9.25
N GLU A 277 -3.30 -32.16 -8.37
CA GLU A 277 -3.55 -32.23 -6.93
C GLU A 277 -3.92 -30.83 -6.42
N ASN A 278 -5.05 -30.71 -5.71
CA ASN A 278 -5.62 -29.42 -5.27
C ASN A 278 -5.76 -28.40 -6.42
N ASN A 279 -6.08 -28.88 -7.63
CA ASN A 279 -6.23 -28.08 -8.85
C ASN A 279 -4.93 -27.44 -9.40
N TRP A 280 -3.77 -27.80 -8.85
CA TRP A 280 -2.47 -27.30 -9.30
C TRP A 280 -1.82 -28.22 -10.34
N PHE A 281 -1.31 -27.63 -11.41
CA PHE A 281 -0.51 -28.27 -12.44
C PHE A 281 0.85 -27.57 -12.53
N ASN A 282 1.91 -28.33 -12.81
CA ASN A 282 3.27 -27.81 -12.89
C ASN A 282 3.88 -28.19 -14.23
N GLY A 283 4.48 -27.22 -14.90
CA GLY A 283 5.00 -27.44 -16.24
C GLY A 283 5.90 -26.30 -16.68
N TYR A 284 6.01 -26.18 -18.00
CA TYR A 284 6.81 -25.17 -18.64
C TYR A 284 6.22 -24.80 -20.00
N TYR A 285 6.66 -23.68 -20.54
CA TYR A 285 6.43 -23.26 -21.91
C TYR A 285 7.78 -23.20 -22.63
N ASN A 286 7.83 -23.55 -23.91
CA ASN A 286 9.05 -23.53 -24.71
C ASN A 286 8.91 -22.50 -25.83
N LEU A 287 9.33 -21.27 -25.55
CA LEU A 287 9.25 -20.13 -26.47
C LEU A 287 9.98 -20.41 -27.79
N THR A 288 11.08 -21.17 -27.76
CA THR A 288 11.85 -21.48 -28.98
C THR A 288 11.10 -22.35 -29.98
N LEU A 289 10.11 -23.13 -29.51
CA LEU A 289 9.28 -23.97 -30.37
C LEU A 289 7.95 -23.30 -30.77
N ASP A 290 7.68 -22.12 -30.23
CA ASP A 290 6.47 -21.38 -30.52
C ASP A 290 6.70 -20.39 -31.68
N ASP A 291 5.83 -20.48 -32.69
CA ASP A 291 5.98 -19.75 -33.95
C ASP A 291 5.55 -18.28 -33.82
N ASP A 292 4.61 -17.96 -32.93
CA ASP A 292 4.12 -16.59 -32.72
C ASP A 292 4.82 -15.87 -31.55
N GLY A 293 5.48 -16.63 -30.67
CA GLY A 293 6.28 -16.10 -29.57
C GLY A 293 5.45 -15.53 -28.42
N SER A 294 4.19 -15.94 -28.31
CA SER A 294 3.25 -15.49 -27.29
C SER A 294 2.64 -16.69 -26.57
N TYR A 295 2.74 -16.71 -25.24
CA TYR A 295 2.18 -17.81 -24.46
C TYR A 295 0.65 -17.83 -24.54
N GLN A 296 0.08 -18.98 -24.87
CA GLN A 296 -1.35 -19.25 -24.74
C GLN A 296 -1.59 -20.50 -23.87
N VAL A 297 -2.83 -20.68 -23.40
CA VAL A 297 -3.20 -21.82 -22.50
C VAL A 297 -2.78 -23.18 -23.07
N ALA A 298 -2.81 -23.33 -24.40
CA ALA A 298 -2.51 -24.56 -25.12
C ALA A 298 -1.00 -24.89 -25.18
N ASP A 299 -0.13 -23.91 -24.96
CA ASP A 299 1.33 -24.09 -25.07
C ASP A 299 1.97 -24.63 -23.78
N PHE A 300 1.18 -24.71 -22.70
CA PHE A 300 1.60 -25.32 -21.46
C PHE A 300 1.98 -26.80 -21.64
N MET A 301 3.23 -27.11 -21.34
CA MET A 301 3.78 -28.46 -21.35
C MET A 301 3.87 -28.98 -19.91
N PRO A 302 3.01 -29.93 -19.47
CA PRO A 302 3.08 -30.45 -18.11
C PRO A 302 4.33 -31.30 -17.90
N PHE A 303 4.94 -31.18 -16.71
CA PHE A 303 5.99 -32.11 -16.29
C PHE A 303 5.42 -33.52 -16.09
N THR A 304 6.22 -34.54 -16.39
CA THR A 304 5.80 -35.95 -16.35
C THR A 304 6.41 -36.68 -15.15
N ASN A 305 5.63 -37.51 -14.46
CA ASN A 305 6.09 -38.35 -13.34
C ASN A 305 5.90 -39.84 -13.67
N ASP A 306 6.86 -40.41 -14.39
CA ASP A 306 6.85 -41.83 -14.78
C ASP A 306 7.47 -42.75 -13.73
N ALA A 307 8.24 -42.21 -12.79
CA ALA A 307 8.91 -42.98 -11.73
C ALA A 307 8.02 -43.19 -10.49
N GLY A 308 6.99 -42.37 -10.31
CA GLY A 308 6.06 -42.42 -9.19
C GLY A 308 6.48 -41.53 -8.00
N PRO A 309 5.84 -41.69 -6.83
CA PRO A 309 5.90 -40.70 -5.75
C PRO A 309 7.30 -40.51 -5.16
N ASP A 310 8.11 -41.57 -5.11
CA ASP A 310 9.47 -41.52 -4.57
C ASP A 310 10.47 -40.79 -5.51
N GLY A 311 10.04 -40.45 -6.73
CA GLY A 311 10.92 -39.92 -7.78
C GLY A 311 11.81 -40.99 -8.41
N GLY A 312 12.59 -40.56 -9.39
CA GLY A 312 13.53 -41.42 -10.11
C GLY A 312 14.56 -40.63 -10.90
N ASP A 313 15.31 -41.33 -11.75
CA ASP A 313 16.23 -40.67 -12.68
C ASP A 313 15.44 -39.71 -13.58
N VAL A 314 15.99 -38.50 -13.77
CA VAL A 314 15.39 -37.45 -14.60
C VAL A 314 15.81 -37.64 -16.06
N GLU A 315 14.84 -37.60 -16.97
CA GLU A 315 15.04 -37.73 -18.42
C GLU A 315 14.17 -36.73 -19.19
N VAL A 316 14.72 -36.09 -20.23
CA VAL A 316 14.04 -35.04 -21.02
C VAL A 316 12.68 -35.51 -21.56
N ASP A 317 12.62 -36.72 -22.14
CA ASP A 317 11.41 -37.29 -22.75
C ASP A 317 10.64 -38.25 -21.80
N GLY A 318 10.93 -38.21 -20.49
CA GLY A 318 10.44 -39.20 -19.53
C GLY A 318 10.11 -38.60 -18.17
N ASN A 319 10.65 -39.19 -17.11
CA ASN A 319 10.39 -38.73 -15.76
C ASN A 319 11.09 -37.38 -15.48
N HIS A 320 10.34 -36.39 -14.98
CA HIS A 320 10.83 -35.09 -14.51
C HIS A 320 10.77 -34.96 -12.99
N TRP A 321 10.12 -35.89 -12.27
CA TRP A 321 9.99 -35.82 -10.82
C TRP A 321 11.20 -36.42 -10.11
N THR A 322 11.87 -35.61 -9.29
CA THR A 322 13.05 -36.02 -8.50
C THR A 322 12.70 -36.68 -7.16
N GLY A 323 11.42 -36.67 -6.78
CA GLY A 323 10.96 -37.03 -5.43
C GLY A 323 10.59 -35.82 -4.57
N THR A 324 11.09 -34.64 -4.92
CA THR A 324 10.82 -33.38 -4.20
C THR A 324 10.51 -32.18 -5.09
N GLN A 325 11.01 -32.18 -6.33
CA GLN A 325 10.83 -31.11 -7.32
C GLN A 325 10.75 -31.66 -8.74
N TRP A 326 10.23 -30.86 -9.66
CA TRP A 326 10.29 -31.07 -11.10
C TRP A 326 11.59 -30.54 -11.68
N ASP A 327 12.21 -31.29 -12.57
CA ASP A 327 13.43 -30.94 -13.29
C ASP A 327 13.44 -31.69 -14.63
N ILE A 328 13.72 -31.01 -15.74
CA ILE A 328 13.81 -31.64 -17.07
C ILE A 328 15.18 -32.29 -17.29
N ASN A 329 16.27 -31.68 -16.81
CA ASN A 329 17.63 -32.20 -16.94
C ASN A 329 18.66 -31.48 -16.05
N ALA A 330 18.93 -32.06 -14.88
CA ALA A 330 19.88 -31.53 -13.89
C ALA A 330 21.37 -31.44 -14.34
N SER A 331 21.79 -32.09 -15.42
CA SER A 331 23.23 -32.30 -15.70
C SER A 331 23.75 -31.76 -17.04
N GLY A 332 22.86 -31.48 -18.00
CA GLY A 332 23.25 -31.09 -19.34
C GLY A 332 22.49 -29.91 -19.94
N GLY A 333 21.46 -29.39 -19.25
CA GLY A 333 20.47 -28.50 -19.83
C GLY A 333 19.37 -29.28 -20.59
N PRO A 334 18.14 -28.75 -20.69
CA PRO A 334 17.72 -27.45 -20.18
C PRO A 334 17.60 -27.48 -18.65
N TRP A 335 17.97 -26.38 -17.98
CA TRP A 335 17.96 -26.25 -16.52
C TRP A 335 16.58 -25.87 -15.95
N THR A 336 15.54 -26.10 -16.73
CA THR A 336 14.14 -25.88 -16.36
C THR A 336 13.76 -26.74 -15.17
N SER A 337 13.53 -26.11 -14.02
CA SER A 337 13.15 -26.81 -12.79
C SER A 337 12.17 -26.01 -11.94
N LEU A 338 11.28 -26.71 -11.24
CA LEU A 338 10.22 -26.13 -10.42
C LEU A 338 10.01 -26.99 -9.16
N GLY A 339 10.33 -26.44 -8.00
CA GLY A 339 9.98 -26.96 -6.68
C GLY A 339 8.81 -26.20 -6.06
N SER A 340 8.52 -26.47 -4.78
CA SER A 340 7.41 -25.80 -4.08
C SER A 340 7.55 -24.28 -4.08
N SER A 341 8.76 -23.77 -3.78
CA SER A 341 9.11 -22.36 -3.84
C SER A 341 10.19 -22.07 -4.89
N ALA A 342 11.24 -22.89 -4.95
CA ALA A 342 12.36 -22.68 -5.85
C ALA A 342 11.98 -22.91 -7.31
N THR A 343 12.46 -22.07 -8.21
CA THR A 343 12.23 -22.19 -9.64
C THR A 343 13.45 -21.72 -10.43
N HIS A 344 13.65 -22.28 -11.62
CA HIS A 344 14.71 -21.89 -12.54
C HIS A 344 14.23 -22.02 -13.99
N PRO A 345 14.15 -20.92 -14.77
CA PRO A 345 13.86 -20.97 -16.20
C PRO A 345 15.08 -21.49 -16.98
N ASN A 346 14.96 -21.59 -18.30
CA ASN A 346 16.12 -21.90 -19.14
C ASN A 346 16.27 -20.83 -20.22
N GLY A 347 17.42 -20.17 -20.31
CA GLY A 347 17.77 -19.31 -21.43
C GLY A 347 18.34 -20.09 -22.63
N THR A 348 18.45 -19.42 -23.77
CA THR A 348 19.01 -20.00 -25.02
C THR A 348 20.52 -20.32 -24.94
N ASN A 349 21.17 -19.99 -23.82
CA ASN A 349 22.60 -20.16 -23.56
C ASN A 349 23.00 -21.54 -23.01
N SER A 350 22.04 -22.36 -22.57
CA SER A 350 22.27 -23.75 -22.14
C SER A 350 21.79 -24.71 -23.23
N ALA A 351 22.29 -25.95 -23.29
CA ALA A 351 21.75 -26.93 -24.23
C ALA A 351 20.29 -27.25 -23.85
N PRO A 352 19.36 -27.44 -24.80
CA PRO A 352 19.53 -27.56 -26.25
C PRO A 352 19.54 -26.23 -27.02
N ASN A 353 19.80 -25.11 -26.36
CA ASN A 353 19.70 -23.74 -26.87
C ASN A 353 18.25 -23.30 -27.10
N GLU A 354 17.38 -23.69 -26.17
CA GLU A 354 15.95 -23.37 -26.16
C GLU A 354 15.63 -22.54 -24.93
N GLU A 355 14.71 -21.60 -25.08
CA GLU A 355 14.18 -20.80 -23.99
C GLU A 355 12.93 -21.44 -23.38
N HIS A 356 12.98 -21.77 -22.09
CA HIS A 356 11.87 -22.36 -21.36
C HIS A 356 11.45 -21.48 -20.19
N TRP A 357 10.15 -21.28 -20.04
CA TRP A 357 9.55 -20.59 -18.90
C TRP A 357 8.93 -21.63 -17.97
N THR A 358 9.26 -21.59 -16.69
CA THR A 358 8.58 -22.47 -15.71
C THR A 358 7.19 -21.92 -15.41
N ILE A 359 6.21 -22.79 -15.22
CA ILE A 359 4.81 -22.40 -14.98
C ILE A 359 4.22 -23.22 -13.84
N ARG A 360 3.68 -22.53 -12.83
CA ARG A 360 2.70 -23.10 -11.90
C ARG A 360 1.31 -22.65 -12.33
N ARG A 361 0.43 -23.62 -12.57
CA ARG A 361 -0.92 -23.43 -13.13
C ARG A 361 -1.97 -23.80 -12.10
N TYR A 362 -2.91 -22.91 -11.82
CA TYR A 362 -4.14 -23.22 -11.10
C TYR A 362 -5.31 -23.31 -12.10
N VAL A 363 -6.13 -24.36 -11.99
CA VAL A 363 -7.36 -24.50 -12.79
C VAL A 363 -8.56 -24.39 -11.86
N ALA A 364 -9.36 -23.33 -11.98
CA ALA A 364 -10.44 -22.97 -11.07
C ALA A 364 -11.68 -23.86 -11.21
N SER A 365 -11.51 -25.19 -11.11
CA SER A 365 -12.58 -26.17 -11.36
C SER A 365 -13.53 -26.38 -10.18
N ASP A 366 -13.21 -25.81 -9.02
CA ASP A 366 -13.93 -25.92 -7.75
C ASP A 366 -14.83 -24.72 -7.44
N LEU A 367 -14.75 -23.65 -8.23
CA LEU A 367 -15.65 -22.50 -8.14
C LEU A 367 -17.09 -22.88 -8.51
N ALA A 368 -18.05 -22.25 -7.83
CA ALA A 368 -19.48 -22.47 -8.08
C ALA A 368 -20.06 -21.57 -9.19
N GLY A 369 -19.34 -20.50 -9.55
CA GLY A 369 -19.71 -19.48 -10.54
C GLY A 369 -18.63 -18.40 -10.60
N SER A 370 -18.87 -17.35 -11.38
CA SER A 370 -17.98 -16.19 -11.44
C SER A 370 -17.74 -15.64 -10.03
N THR A 371 -16.47 -15.61 -9.63
CA THR A 371 -16.06 -15.23 -8.28
C THR A 371 -14.94 -14.21 -8.39
N PRO A 372 -15.07 -13.02 -7.76
CA PRO A 372 -13.97 -12.07 -7.71
C PRO A 372 -12.87 -12.63 -6.80
N LEU A 373 -11.66 -12.75 -7.32
CA LEU A 373 -10.49 -13.27 -6.62
C LEU A 373 -9.36 -12.24 -6.66
N GLU A 374 -8.53 -12.26 -5.63
CA GLU A 374 -7.21 -11.66 -5.66
C GLU A 374 -6.18 -12.75 -5.95
N LEU A 375 -5.34 -12.49 -6.94
CA LEU A 375 -4.18 -13.27 -7.31
C LEU A 375 -2.95 -12.56 -6.72
N ASN A 376 -2.56 -12.97 -5.51
CA ASN A 376 -1.35 -12.49 -4.89
C ASN A 376 -0.16 -13.34 -5.34
N TRP A 377 0.78 -12.74 -6.06
CA TRP A 377 1.95 -13.44 -6.59
C TRP A 377 3.25 -12.82 -6.10
N GLN A 378 4.21 -13.68 -5.79
CA GLN A 378 5.52 -13.30 -5.31
C GLN A 378 6.61 -13.85 -6.22
N MET A 379 7.67 -13.08 -6.41
CA MET A 379 8.82 -13.44 -7.24
C MET A 379 10.08 -12.77 -6.74
N ALA A 380 11.16 -13.53 -6.54
CA ALA A 380 12.44 -12.94 -6.12
C ALA A 380 13.63 -13.77 -6.61
N LYS A 381 14.79 -13.12 -6.86
CA LYS A 381 16.03 -13.87 -7.10
C LYS A 381 16.47 -14.61 -5.83
N THR A 382 17.03 -15.79 -6.05
CA THR A 382 17.81 -16.51 -5.02
C THR A 382 19.27 -16.62 -5.41
N ASN A 383 19.58 -16.54 -6.70
CA ASN A 383 20.92 -16.37 -7.22
C ASN A 383 21.12 -14.91 -7.66
N LEU A 384 21.82 -14.14 -6.80
CA LEU A 384 21.93 -12.68 -6.90
C LEU A 384 22.97 -12.18 -7.92
N ASN A 385 23.20 -12.92 -8.99
CA ASN A 385 24.18 -12.58 -10.02
C ASN A 385 23.48 -12.17 -11.33
N ASN A 386 24.24 -11.46 -12.17
CA ASN A 386 23.92 -11.13 -13.56
C ASN A 386 22.66 -10.26 -13.73
N ASP A 387 21.83 -10.49 -14.76
CA ASP A 387 20.95 -9.46 -15.33
C ASP A 387 19.55 -9.45 -14.73
N GLY A 388 18.98 -10.61 -14.41
CA GLY A 388 17.65 -10.68 -13.83
C GLY A 388 16.82 -11.86 -14.32
N VAL A 389 15.54 -11.82 -13.99
CA VAL A 389 14.47 -12.70 -14.50
C VAL A 389 13.19 -11.90 -14.59
N THR A 390 12.18 -12.37 -15.33
CA THR A 390 10.86 -11.72 -15.39
C THR A 390 9.78 -12.67 -14.90
N GLY A 391 9.02 -12.23 -13.89
CA GLY A 391 7.80 -12.89 -13.46
C GLY A 391 6.62 -12.42 -14.29
N LYS A 392 5.74 -13.34 -14.69
CA LYS A 392 4.56 -13.05 -15.52
C LYS A 392 3.34 -13.78 -14.99
N LEU A 393 2.21 -13.09 -14.87
CA LEU A 393 0.92 -13.64 -14.47
C LEU A 393 -0.02 -13.66 -15.68
N PHE A 394 -0.68 -14.79 -15.90
CA PHE A 394 -1.65 -14.96 -16.97
C PHE A 394 -3.00 -15.43 -16.45
N VAL A 395 -4.08 -14.94 -17.05
CA VAL A 395 -5.43 -15.45 -16.89
C VAL A 395 -5.94 -15.88 -18.26
N ASN A 396 -6.32 -17.15 -18.40
CA ASN A 396 -6.79 -17.73 -19.66
C ASN A 396 -5.85 -17.50 -20.87
N GLY A 397 -4.54 -17.37 -20.61
CA GLY A 397 -3.50 -17.16 -21.62
C GLY A 397 -3.23 -15.69 -21.95
N GLU A 398 -4.00 -14.77 -21.40
CA GLU A 398 -3.72 -13.34 -21.48
C GLU A 398 -2.74 -12.93 -20.37
N GLU A 399 -1.69 -12.18 -20.72
CA GLU A 399 -0.75 -11.62 -19.74
C GLU A 399 -1.43 -10.44 -19.03
N VAL A 400 -1.64 -10.58 -17.72
CA VAL A 400 -2.35 -9.57 -16.90
C VAL A 400 -1.43 -8.78 -15.97
N ASP A 401 -0.25 -9.32 -15.66
CA ASP A 401 0.78 -8.61 -14.89
C ASP A 401 2.18 -9.17 -15.22
N SER A 402 3.21 -8.32 -15.16
CA SER A 402 4.59 -8.71 -15.44
C SER A 402 5.58 -7.77 -14.78
N VAL A 403 6.62 -8.32 -14.17
CA VAL A 403 7.72 -7.53 -13.57
C VAL A 403 9.07 -8.20 -13.77
N THR A 404 10.04 -7.41 -14.23
CA THR A 404 11.45 -7.80 -14.30
C THR A 404 12.12 -7.57 -12.95
N ILE A 405 12.70 -8.62 -12.39
CA ILE A 405 13.47 -8.63 -11.15
C ILE A 405 14.95 -8.58 -11.49
N ALA A 406 15.63 -7.51 -11.05
CA ALA A 406 17.05 -7.32 -11.32
C ALA A 406 17.89 -8.46 -10.73
N GLY A 407 19.03 -8.77 -11.35
CA GLY A 407 19.85 -9.91 -10.95
C GLY A 407 20.34 -9.87 -9.49
N ASN A 408 20.52 -8.69 -8.92
CA ASN A 408 20.92 -8.46 -7.53
C ASN A 408 19.74 -8.28 -6.55
N ASP A 409 18.49 -8.36 -7.02
CA ASP A 409 17.29 -8.15 -6.20
C ASP A 409 16.81 -9.45 -5.54
N GLY A 410 17.27 -9.66 -4.30
CA GLY A 410 16.90 -10.81 -3.47
C GLY A 410 15.60 -10.64 -2.69
N ALA A 411 15.05 -9.43 -2.63
CA ALA A 411 13.78 -9.13 -2.01
C ALA A 411 12.65 -9.55 -2.94
N GLY A 412 12.74 -9.10 -4.20
CA GLY A 412 11.78 -9.37 -5.24
C GLY A 412 10.54 -8.49 -5.14
N VAL A 413 9.39 -9.05 -5.52
CA VAL A 413 8.09 -8.40 -5.47
C VAL A 413 7.04 -9.30 -4.82
N ASN A 414 6.03 -8.66 -4.23
CA ASN A 414 4.77 -9.23 -3.78
C ASN A 414 3.62 -8.36 -4.30
N ARG A 415 2.88 -8.85 -5.30
CA ARG A 415 1.88 -8.05 -6.04
C ARG A 415 0.52 -8.72 -6.00
N SER A 416 -0.52 -7.91 -6.06
CA SER A 416 -1.90 -8.39 -6.13
C SER A 416 -2.53 -7.97 -7.46
N PHE A 417 -3.24 -8.91 -8.09
CA PHE A 417 -4.07 -8.67 -9.26
C PHE A 417 -5.47 -9.19 -8.99
N TYR A 418 -6.49 -8.38 -9.23
CA TYR A 418 -7.89 -8.69 -8.95
C TYR A 418 -8.62 -9.04 -10.24
N VAL A 419 -9.35 -10.15 -10.24
CA VAL A 419 -10.03 -10.65 -11.44
C VAL A 419 -11.27 -11.45 -11.10
N ASN A 420 -12.30 -11.39 -11.96
CA ASN A 420 -13.45 -12.28 -11.87
C ASN A 420 -13.12 -13.61 -12.55
N VAL A 421 -13.11 -14.70 -11.77
CA VAL A 421 -12.72 -16.03 -12.25
C VAL A 421 -13.93 -16.93 -12.37
N ASN A 422 -14.10 -17.56 -13.53
CA ASN A 422 -15.16 -18.52 -13.81
C ASN A 422 -14.71 -19.97 -13.57
N PRO A 423 -15.67 -20.89 -13.34
CA PRO A 423 -15.34 -22.31 -13.19
C PRO A 423 -14.64 -22.87 -14.43
N GLY A 424 -13.40 -23.31 -14.25
CA GLY A 424 -12.55 -23.89 -15.30
C GLY A 424 -11.53 -22.92 -15.92
N ASP A 425 -11.55 -21.64 -15.53
CA ASP A 425 -10.52 -20.68 -15.93
C ASP A 425 -9.14 -21.12 -15.43
N VAL A 426 -8.12 -20.67 -16.16
CA VAL A 426 -6.72 -21.03 -15.96
C VAL A 426 -5.94 -19.82 -15.50
N ILE A 427 -5.22 -19.95 -14.39
CA ILE A 427 -4.33 -18.91 -13.87
C ILE A 427 -2.91 -19.49 -13.87
N ASP A 428 -1.99 -18.83 -14.57
CA ASP A 428 -0.60 -19.27 -14.71
C ASP A 428 0.35 -18.23 -14.15
N LEU A 429 1.20 -18.62 -13.19
CA LEU A 429 2.36 -17.81 -12.79
C LEU A 429 3.61 -18.40 -13.45
N ALA A 430 4.18 -17.64 -14.37
CA ALA A 430 5.36 -17.99 -15.15
C ALA A 430 6.61 -17.26 -14.67
N LEU A 431 7.77 -17.87 -14.92
CA LEU A 431 9.09 -17.24 -14.78
C LEU A 431 9.87 -17.42 -16.06
N THR A 432 10.36 -16.31 -16.62
CA THR A 432 11.18 -16.27 -17.84
C THR A 432 12.64 -15.93 -17.51
N PRO A 433 13.61 -16.29 -18.36
CA PRO A 433 15.02 -15.90 -18.17
C PRO A 433 15.32 -14.46 -18.61
N VAL A 434 14.30 -13.68 -19.01
CA VAL A 434 14.47 -12.29 -19.47
C VAL A 434 14.83 -11.41 -18.27
N GLY A 435 16.04 -10.86 -18.27
CA GLY A 435 16.51 -9.87 -17.31
C GLY A 435 16.29 -8.43 -17.79
N VAL A 436 16.97 -7.48 -17.16
CA VAL A 436 16.84 -6.03 -17.44
C VAL A 436 17.32 -5.64 -18.84
N THR A 437 18.38 -6.28 -19.34
CA THR A 437 19.03 -5.94 -20.61
C THR A 437 19.13 -7.11 -21.60
N ASN A 438 19.03 -8.36 -21.14
CA ASN A 438 19.13 -9.55 -21.97
C ASN A 438 18.45 -10.77 -21.35
N ASP A 439 18.32 -11.83 -22.14
CA ASP A 439 17.72 -13.14 -21.80
C ASP A 439 18.77 -14.26 -21.63
N THR A 440 20.05 -13.88 -21.59
CA THR A 440 21.18 -14.79 -21.77
C THR A 440 21.91 -14.99 -20.44
N ASP A 441 21.30 -15.72 -19.51
CA ASP A 441 21.87 -15.89 -18.17
C ASP A 441 21.81 -17.35 -17.66
N GLY A 442 22.78 -17.74 -16.83
CA GLY A 442 22.84 -19.03 -16.15
C GLY A 442 22.65 -18.90 -14.63
N SER A 443 22.25 -17.72 -14.15
CA SER A 443 22.07 -17.38 -12.73
C SER A 443 20.61 -17.05 -12.40
N ASP A 444 19.67 -17.79 -12.99
CA ASP A 444 18.24 -17.44 -12.98
C ASP A 444 17.47 -18.09 -11.83
N GLY A 445 18.18 -18.75 -10.92
CA GLY A 445 17.61 -19.36 -9.73
C GLY A 445 16.80 -18.34 -8.92
N SER A 446 15.52 -18.63 -8.75
CA SER A 446 14.54 -17.72 -8.17
C SER A 446 13.59 -18.46 -7.24
N ARG A 447 12.75 -17.73 -6.52
CA ARG A 447 11.62 -18.26 -5.76
C ARG A 447 10.35 -17.59 -6.22
N ASN A 448 9.25 -18.35 -6.32
CA ASN A 448 7.94 -17.79 -6.59
C ASN A 448 6.82 -18.49 -5.81
N GLN A 449 5.72 -17.76 -5.64
CA GLN A 449 4.49 -18.22 -5.00
C GLN A 449 3.30 -17.55 -5.69
N LEU A 450 2.22 -18.31 -5.89
CA LEU A 450 0.90 -17.79 -6.18
C LEU A 450 -0.05 -18.20 -5.05
N THR A 451 -0.68 -17.20 -4.44
CA THR A 451 -1.69 -17.31 -3.40
C THR A 451 -2.97 -16.67 -3.93
N ILE A 452 -4.07 -17.40 -3.88
CA ILE A 452 -5.38 -16.94 -4.36
C ILE A 452 -6.25 -16.67 -3.15
N HIS A 453 -6.84 -15.49 -3.05
CA HIS A 453 -7.79 -15.13 -2.01
C HIS A 453 -9.19 -14.92 -2.61
N ASN A 454 -10.20 -15.45 -1.93
CA ASN A 454 -11.61 -15.23 -2.25
C ASN A 454 -12.30 -14.23 -1.31
N GLU A 455 -11.57 -13.77 -0.29
CA GLU A 455 -11.93 -12.63 0.55
C GLU A 455 -11.08 -11.46 0.09
N LEU A 456 -11.72 -10.42 -0.46
CA LEU A 456 -11.03 -9.24 -0.97
C LEU A 456 -10.81 -8.20 0.14
N PRO A 457 -9.79 -7.33 0.02
CA PRO A 457 -9.62 -6.19 0.91
C PRO A 457 -10.83 -5.24 0.87
N ASP A 458 -11.05 -4.49 1.94
CA ASP A 458 -12.02 -3.39 1.96
C ASP A 458 -11.46 -2.20 1.16
N GLY A 459 -12.34 -1.48 0.44
CA GLY A 459 -11.99 -0.29 -0.33
C GLY A 459 -11.96 -0.51 -1.86
N PRO A 460 -11.64 0.53 -2.64
CA PRO A 460 -11.43 0.37 -4.08
C PRO A 460 -10.23 -0.53 -4.35
N LEU A 461 -10.38 -1.43 -5.30
CA LEU A 461 -9.34 -2.40 -5.69
C LEU A 461 -8.78 -1.98 -7.04
N TYR A 462 -7.47 -2.00 -7.18
CA TYR A 462 -6.81 -1.54 -8.38
C TYR A 462 -5.88 -2.60 -8.93
N ASN A 463 -5.90 -2.76 -10.24
CA ASN A 463 -4.92 -3.54 -10.97
C ASN A 463 -3.85 -2.61 -11.57
N PRO A 464 -2.60 -3.07 -11.65
CA PRO A 464 -1.58 -2.39 -12.43
C PRO A 464 -2.05 -2.21 -13.88
N GLY A 465 -1.90 -1.00 -14.40
CA GLY A 465 -2.11 -0.67 -15.80
C GLY A 465 -0.80 -0.48 -16.56
N GLU A 466 -0.83 0.35 -17.60
CA GLU A 466 0.35 0.69 -18.40
C GLU A 466 1.39 1.45 -17.55
N THR A 467 2.65 1.01 -17.62
CA THR A 467 3.81 1.75 -17.12
C THR A 467 4.04 2.97 -17.99
N VAL A 468 3.98 4.16 -17.40
CA VAL A 468 4.22 5.44 -18.08
C VAL A 468 5.62 5.99 -17.84
N ALA A 469 6.33 5.49 -16.82
CA ALA A 469 7.74 5.79 -16.59
C ALA A 469 8.44 4.68 -15.80
N ASP A 470 9.71 4.43 -16.08
CA ASP A 470 10.55 3.44 -15.41
C ASP A 470 11.97 3.99 -15.22
N SER A 471 12.31 4.25 -13.96
CA SER A 471 13.57 4.86 -13.55
C SER A 471 14.82 4.08 -13.96
N SER A 472 14.70 2.78 -14.24
CA SER A 472 15.83 1.89 -14.56
C SER A 472 15.96 1.65 -16.05
N SER A 473 14.87 1.33 -16.75
CA SER A 473 14.90 1.05 -18.19
C SER A 473 15.04 2.33 -19.04
N GLU A 474 14.57 3.46 -18.51
CA GLU A 474 14.70 4.79 -19.14
C GLU A 474 15.96 5.53 -18.66
N PHE A 475 16.80 4.88 -17.84
CA PHE A 475 18.03 5.48 -17.31
C PHE A 475 19.00 5.87 -18.42
N SER A 476 19.46 7.12 -18.40
CA SER A 476 20.31 7.65 -19.47
C SER A 476 21.34 8.67 -18.98
N GLY A 477 22.30 8.97 -19.84
CA GLY A 477 23.23 10.08 -19.66
C GLY A 477 22.68 11.43 -20.16
N GLU A 478 21.45 11.51 -20.63
CA GLU A 478 20.85 12.74 -21.19
C GLU A 478 19.78 13.29 -20.24
N GLN A 479 20.01 14.49 -19.71
CA GLN A 479 19.06 15.17 -18.83
C GLN A 479 17.76 15.50 -19.56
N GLY A 480 16.63 15.15 -18.96
CA GLY A 480 15.28 15.37 -19.47
C GLY A 480 14.83 14.37 -20.53
N GLN A 481 15.64 13.36 -20.85
CA GLN A 481 15.19 12.27 -21.72
C GLN A 481 14.10 11.46 -21.00
N ASP A 482 12.98 11.22 -21.69
CA ASP A 482 11.82 10.48 -21.17
C ASP A 482 11.26 11.09 -19.86
N GLY A 483 11.47 12.40 -19.66
CA GLY A 483 11.05 13.13 -18.47
C GLY A 483 12.00 13.02 -17.28
N TRP A 484 13.07 12.21 -17.36
CA TRP A 484 13.99 11.95 -16.26
C TRP A 484 15.16 12.91 -16.17
N PHE A 485 15.49 13.34 -14.96
CA PHE A 485 16.64 14.14 -14.61
C PHE A 485 17.39 13.50 -13.43
N TYR A 486 18.70 13.66 -13.40
CA TYR A 486 19.59 13.03 -12.42
C TYR A 486 20.41 14.08 -11.70
N GLY A 487 20.44 14.03 -10.38
CA GLY A 487 21.00 15.10 -9.58
C GLY A 487 21.31 14.70 -8.16
N ILE A 488 21.65 15.72 -7.38
CA ILE A 488 21.85 15.62 -5.94
C ILE A 488 21.07 16.70 -5.22
N TYR A 489 20.89 16.51 -3.92
CA TYR A 489 20.51 17.57 -2.98
C TYR A 489 21.63 17.74 -1.96
N ASP A 490 22.14 18.96 -1.80
CA ASP A 490 23.18 19.28 -0.83
C ASP A 490 22.58 19.71 0.50
N GLN A 491 22.23 18.71 1.33
CA GLN A 491 21.55 18.92 2.61
C GLN A 491 22.41 19.76 3.55
N ARG A 492 23.73 19.58 3.58
CA ARG A 492 24.59 20.39 4.45
C ARG A 492 24.55 21.86 4.04
N LEU A 493 24.66 22.16 2.74
CA LEU A 493 24.59 23.53 2.27
C LEU A 493 23.24 24.18 2.61
N ASP A 494 22.14 23.45 2.42
CA ASP A 494 20.81 23.97 2.74
C ASP A 494 20.59 24.17 4.25
N VAL A 495 21.11 23.28 5.10
CA VAL A 495 21.11 23.51 6.56
C VAL A 495 21.92 24.75 6.95
N GLU A 496 23.04 25.01 6.27
CA GLU A 496 23.93 26.14 6.59
C GLU A 496 23.44 27.49 6.03
N GLU A 497 22.80 27.48 4.85
CA GLU A 497 22.43 28.69 4.10
C GLU A 497 20.93 28.88 3.84
N GLY A 498 20.13 27.82 3.93
CA GLY A 498 18.69 27.77 3.67
C GLY A 498 17.86 27.33 4.88
N ASP A 499 16.91 26.43 4.69
CA ASP A 499 15.98 25.97 5.74
C ASP A 499 16.15 24.51 6.17
N GLY A 500 17.01 23.75 5.48
CA GLY A 500 17.34 22.37 5.80
C GLY A 500 16.26 21.36 5.37
N VAL A 501 15.30 21.79 4.56
CA VAL A 501 14.16 20.98 4.11
C VAL A 501 14.16 20.93 2.59
N TYR A 502 14.13 19.72 2.04
CA TYR A 502 14.14 19.53 0.59
C TYR A 502 12.91 20.16 -0.09
N GLY A 503 13.15 21.02 -1.06
CA GLY A 503 12.18 21.57 -1.99
C GLY A 503 12.57 21.36 -3.46
N VAL A 504 11.66 21.71 -4.37
CA VAL A 504 11.84 21.51 -5.82
C VAL A 504 13.08 22.24 -6.34
N GLU A 505 13.38 23.42 -5.77
CA GLU A 505 14.51 24.27 -6.10
C GLU A 505 15.87 23.73 -5.66
N ASP A 506 15.91 22.81 -4.70
CA ASP A 506 17.15 22.30 -4.11
C ASP A 506 17.76 21.14 -4.89
N PHE A 507 17.05 20.65 -5.91
CA PHE A 507 17.58 19.70 -6.87
C PHE A 507 18.66 20.33 -7.74
N GLU A 508 19.88 19.81 -7.59
CA GLU A 508 21.03 20.17 -8.41
C GLU A 508 21.28 19.12 -9.49
N ALA A 509 20.91 19.44 -10.74
CA ALA A 509 21.11 18.54 -11.87
C ALA A 509 22.61 18.34 -12.20
N LEU A 510 23.00 17.08 -12.41
CA LEU A 510 24.36 16.74 -12.82
C LEU A 510 24.60 17.06 -14.31
N LEU A 511 25.79 17.59 -14.60
CA LEU A 511 26.18 18.00 -15.96
C LEU A 511 26.80 16.85 -16.76
N ASN A 512 26.54 16.84 -18.08
CA ASN A 512 27.19 15.93 -19.03
C ASN A 512 27.61 16.70 -20.30
N ASP A 513 28.92 16.80 -20.55
CA ASP A 513 29.49 17.45 -21.74
C ASP A 513 29.75 16.48 -22.91
N GLY A 514 29.49 15.19 -22.70
CA GLY A 514 29.70 14.10 -23.67
C GLY A 514 31.12 13.55 -23.71
N SER A 515 32.02 13.96 -22.81
CA SER A 515 33.40 13.47 -22.74
C SER A 515 33.48 12.03 -22.20
N GLY A 516 32.61 11.68 -21.25
CA GLY A 516 32.70 10.42 -20.50
C GLY A 516 33.76 10.44 -19.40
N ASP A 517 34.47 11.55 -19.22
CA ASP A 517 35.51 11.73 -18.21
C ASP A 517 34.93 12.52 -17.04
N ILE A 518 34.74 11.88 -15.87
CA ILE A 518 34.24 12.57 -14.66
C ILE A 518 35.33 13.49 -14.10
N TRP A 519 34.93 14.64 -13.57
CA TRP A 519 35.84 15.59 -12.93
C TRP A 519 36.59 14.98 -11.72
N ASP A 520 37.89 15.30 -11.58
CA ASP A 520 38.81 14.64 -10.64
C ASP A 520 39.43 15.55 -9.55
N ASP A 521 38.96 16.81 -9.38
CA ASP A 521 39.51 17.78 -8.42
C ASP A 521 38.48 18.26 -7.36
N PRO A 522 38.34 17.55 -6.22
CA PRO A 522 37.61 18.06 -5.06
C PRO A 522 38.39 19.21 -4.39
N PRO A 523 37.73 20.29 -3.91
CA PRO A 523 36.29 20.45 -3.66
C PRO A 523 35.54 21.19 -4.81
N THR A 524 36.13 21.26 -6.01
CA THR A 524 35.57 22.02 -7.13
C THR A 524 34.68 21.16 -8.04
N TRP A 525 34.05 20.12 -7.50
CA TRP A 525 33.19 19.23 -8.29
C TRP A 525 32.02 20.00 -8.93
N ARG A 526 31.51 21.06 -8.28
CA ARG A 526 30.53 22.00 -8.86
C ARG A 526 31.03 22.78 -10.08
N ASP A 527 32.34 22.88 -10.27
CA ASP A 527 32.95 23.47 -11.46
C ASP A 527 33.14 22.44 -12.60
N GLY A 528 32.85 21.16 -12.34
CA GLY A 528 32.97 20.06 -13.28
C GLY A 528 31.97 20.18 -14.43
N GLU A 529 32.45 20.09 -15.67
CA GLU A 529 31.61 20.14 -16.87
C GLU A 529 30.93 18.77 -17.17
N ASN A 530 31.36 17.69 -16.52
CA ASN A 530 30.86 16.33 -16.73
C ASN A 530 30.89 15.43 -15.48
N HIS A 531 29.78 14.71 -15.27
CA HIS A 531 29.55 13.76 -14.18
C HIS A 531 29.10 12.38 -14.70
N TRP A 532 29.03 12.19 -16.02
CA TRP A 532 28.60 10.93 -16.64
C TRP A 532 29.79 10.16 -17.21
N ASN A 533 29.90 8.87 -16.90
CA ASN A 533 30.98 8.00 -17.42
C ASN A 533 30.55 6.97 -18.48
N GLY A 534 29.29 7.03 -18.93
CA GLY A 534 28.71 6.02 -19.83
C GLY A 534 27.88 4.94 -19.14
N SER A 535 27.89 4.88 -17.80
CA SER A 535 27.15 3.87 -17.03
C SER A 535 26.46 4.39 -15.78
N LYS A 536 26.97 5.46 -15.17
CA LYS A 536 26.40 6.10 -13.98
C LYS A 536 26.72 7.60 -13.97
N TRP A 537 25.91 8.35 -13.23
CA TRP A 537 26.18 9.72 -12.82
C TRP A 537 26.94 9.69 -11.50
N ASP A 538 28.03 10.44 -11.41
CA ASP A 538 28.97 10.41 -10.29
C ASP A 538 29.56 11.80 -10.13
N ILE A 539 29.47 12.39 -8.92
CA ILE A 539 29.93 13.76 -8.69
C ILE A 539 31.45 13.89 -8.80
N VAL A 540 32.19 12.83 -8.48
CA VAL A 540 33.66 12.79 -8.52
C VAL A 540 34.13 11.40 -8.92
N ASP A 541 35.21 11.27 -9.70
CA ASP A 541 35.75 9.93 -9.98
C ASP A 541 36.37 9.30 -8.72
N ASN A 542 35.59 8.43 -8.07
CA ASN A 542 35.95 7.71 -6.84
C ASN A 542 37.23 6.87 -6.94
N SER A 543 37.68 6.54 -8.16
CA SER A 543 38.94 5.81 -8.37
C SER A 543 40.19 6.71 -8.28
N LEU A 544 40.01 8.02 -8.41
CA LEU A 544 41.07 9.03 -8.44
C LEU A 544 41.20 9.80 -7.12
N VAL A 545 40.16 9.80 -6.30
CA VAL A 545 40.14 10.47 -4.99
C VAL A 545 40.25 9.48 -3.83
N SER A 546 40.75 9.95 -2.69
CA SER A 546 40.90 9.12 -1.47
C SER A 546 39.89 9.47 -0.37
N GLN A 547 39.02 10.45 -0.63
CA GLN A 547 37.99 10.98 0.26
C GLN A 547 36.75 11.31 -0.57
N GLY A 548 35.60 11.46 0.09
CA GLY A 548 34.35 11.89 -0.52
C GLY A 548 34.40 13.29 -1.15
N PRO A 549 33.25 13.78 -1.65
CA PRO A 549 31.92 13.13 -1.61
C PRO A 549 31.75 12.06 -2.70
N TRP A 550 31.11 10.92 -2.39
CA TRP A 550 30.90 9.77 -3.31
C TRP A 550 29.45 9.61 -3.78
N ALA A 551 28.71 10.72 -3.94
CA ALA A 551 27.31 10.63 -4.35
C ALA A 551 27.17 10.16 -5.81
N GLU A 552 26.39 9.11 -6.02
CA GLU A 552 26.23 8.44 -7.31
C GLU A 552 24.76 8.13 -7.61
N VAL A 553 24.38 8.25 -8.88
CA VAL A 553 23.09 7.77 -9.41
C VAL A 553 23.36 6.75 -10.51
N THR A 554 22.79 5.55 -10.36
CA THR A 554 22.92 4.43 -11.31
C THR A 554 21.55 4.07 -11.87
N ALA A 555 21.45 3.12 -12.81
CA ALA A 555 20.15 2.63 -13.28
C ALA A 555 19.34 1.95 -12.15
N GLY A 556 19.98 1.11 -11.33
CA GLY A 556 19.29 0.34 -10.29
C GLY A 556 19.17 1.03 -8.92
N GLY A 557 19.91 2.12 -8.69
CA GLY A 557 19.87 2.84 -7.40
C GLY A 557 20.86 3.99 -7.34
N GLY A 558 21.65 4.05 -6.28
CA GLY A 558 22.66 5.08 -6.08
C GLY A 558 23.45 4.90 -4.79
N HIS A 559 24.26 5.90 -4.48
CA HIS A 559 25.00 6.03 -3.24
C HIS A 559 24.86 7.49 -2.76
N PRO A 560 24.37 7.78 -1.54
CA PRO A 560 24.42 9.12 -0.97
C PRO A 560 25.81 9.41 -0.37
N SER A 561 26.14 10.63 0.02
CA SER A 561 27.39 10.89 0.75
C SER A 561 27.15 11.67 2.04
N ALA A 562 28.02 11.47 3.03
CA ALA A 562 27.98 12.08 4.35
C ALA A 562 29.36 11.97 5.07
N ASN A 563 29.35 12.17 6.39
CA ASN A 563 30.55 12.51 7.17
C ASN A 563 31.59 11.38 7.33
N ALA A 564 31.30 10.12 7.00
CA ALA A 564 32.21 9.01 7.30
C ALA A 564 33.32 8.81 6.27
N GLN A 565 33.28 9.54 5.16
CA GLN A 565 34.24 9.41 4.06
C GLN A 565 35.35 10.48 4.07
N GLY A 566 35.45 11.25 5.16
CA GLY A 566 36.50 12.25 5.35
C GLY A 566 36.24 13.59 4.66
N ASP A 567 35.05 13.75 4.09
CA ASP A 567 34.47 15.01 3.64
C ASP A 567 33.20 15.28 4.48
N PRO A 568 32.94 16.53 4.93
CA PRO A 568 31.74 16.82 5.71
C PRO A 568 30.47 16.94 4.85
N GLU A 569 30.54 17.12 3.53
CA GLU A 569 29.36 17.30 2.68
C GLU A 569 28.34 16.16 2.84
N VAL A 570 27.05 16.50 2.90
CA VAL A 570 25.94 15.55 3.01
C VAL A 570 25.07 15.70 1.78
N HIS A 571 25.12 14.71 0.87
CA HIS A 571 24.42 14.75 -0.41
C HIS A 571 23.47 13.57 -0.55
N TRP A 572 22.24 13.87 -0.97
CA TRP A 572 21.31 12.84 -1.41
C TRP A 572 21.51 12.56 -2.89
N ALA A 573 21.37 11.31 -3.29
CA ALA A 573 21.28 10.95 -4.71
C ALA A 573 19.81 11.03 -5.14
N VAL A 574 19.50 11.86 -6.16
CA VAL A 574 18.11 12.17 -6.54
C VAL A 574 17.84 11.87 -8.01
N ARG A 575 16.74 11.17 -8.29
CA ARG A 575 16.14 11.09 -9.62
C ARG A 575 14.84 11.88 -9.64
N ARG A 576 14.72 12.75 -10.63
CA ARG A 576 13.55 13.58 -10.84
C ARG A 576 12.83 13.11 -12.10
N TRP A 577 11.54 12.89 -12.02
CA TRP A 577 10.68 12.73 -13.20
C TRP A 577 9.69 13.88 -13.30
N VAL A 578 9.56 14.44 -14.50
CA VAL A 578 8.56 15.46 -14.81
C VAL A 578 7.43 14.80 -15.57
N SER A 579 6.26 14.76 -14.95
CA SER A 579 5.09 14.07 -15.49
C SER A 579 4.59 14.68 -16.79
N ASP A 580 4.23 13.84 -17.74
CA ASP A 580 3.53 14.19 -18.97
C ASP A 580 2.09 13.62 -19.02
N VAL A 581 1.58 13.15 -17.88
CA VAL A 581 0.27 12.51 -17.73
C VAL A 581 -0.60 13.19 -16.66
N ASP A 582 -1.92 13.00 -16.79
CA ASP A 582 -2.92 13.48 -15.83
C ASP A 582 -3.70 12.27 -15.27
N GLY A 583 -3.90 12.20 -13.94
CA GLY A 583 -4.79 11.22 -13.33
C GLY A 583 -4.23 10.49 -12.10
N GLU A 584 -4.84 9.37 -11.76
CA GLU A 584 -4.39 8.48 -10.67
C GLU A 584 -3.39 7.46 -11.19
N TYR A 585 -2.25 7.35 -10.51
CA TYR A 585 -1.17 6.45 -10.85
C TYR A 585 -0.67 5.76 -9.57
N VAL A 586 0.05 4.66 -9.73
CA VAL A 586 0.76 3.98 -8.64
C VAL A 586 2.24 4.03 -8.92
N ILE A 587 2.99 4.44 -7.90
CA ILE A 587 4.44 4.27 -7.84
C ILE A 587 4.70 2.89 -7.22
N SER A 588 5.40 2.04 -7.95
CA SER A 588 5.84 0.73 -7.48
C SER A 588 7.37 0.66 -7.49
N GLY A 589 7.99 -0.05 -6.56
CA GLY A 589 9.43 -0.23 -6.58
C GLY A 589 10.00 -0.95 -5.38
N THR A 590 11.32 -1.08 -5.35
CA THR A 590 12.04 -1.71 -4.24
C THR A 590 13.18 -0.81 -3.79
N LEU A 591 13.19 -0.50 -2.49
CA LEU A 591 14.27 0.16 -1.80
C LEU A 591 15.06 -0.90 -1.02
N GLN A 592 16.38 -0.96 -1.20
CA GLN A 592 17.21 -1.96 -0.52
C GLN A 592 18.63 -1.46 -0.30
N ASN A 593 19.11 -1.58 0.93
CA ASN A 593 20.53 -1.51 1.24
C ASN A 593 21.04 -2.94 1.52
N GLY A 594 21.96 -3.44 0.68
CA GLY A 594 22.44 -4.83 0.76
C GLY A 594 23.46 -5.09 1.90
N SER A 595 23.85 -4.07 2.66
CA SER A 595 24.85 -4.14 3.71
C SER A 595 24.23 -3.80 5.07
N ALA A 596 24.21 -4.76 6.00
CA ALA A 596 23.88 -4.49 7.40
C ALA A 596 25.02 -3.79 8.18
N ASN A 597 26.04 -3.27 7.49
CA ASN A 597 27.05 -2.40 8.10
C ASN A 597 26.66 -0.95 7.81
N GLY A 598 26.77 -0.07 8.80
CA GLY A 598 26.29 1.30 8.70
C GLY A 598 25.00 1.48 9.49
N ASP A 599 24.31 2.58 9.23
CA ASP A 599 22.96 2.92 9.68
C ASP A 599 21.92 2.84 8.54
N GLY A 600 22.34 2.42 7.34
CA GLY A 600 21.48 2.28 6.19
C GLY A 600 21.12 3.62 5.55
N THR A 601 20.20 3.58 4.60
CA THR A 601 19.67 4.76 3.91
C THR A 601 18.19 4.97 4.17
N MET A 602 17.75 6.21 3.99
CA MET A 602 16.35 6.59 3.91
C MET A 602 15.97 6.80 2.44
N GLY A 603 15.02 6.03 1.93
CA GLY A 603 14.41 6.33 0.63
C GLY A 603 13.28 7.33 0.81
N ARG A 604 13.16 8.31 -0.08
CA ARG A 604 12.12 9.36 -0.02
C ARG A 604 11.50 9.62 -1.38
N ILE A 605 10.22 9.98 -1.39
CA ILE A 605 9.48 10.38 -2.59
C ILE A 605 8.79 11.72 -2.31
N PHE A 606 8.97 12.68 -3.21
CA PHE A 606 8.33 13.98 -3.14
C PHE A 606 7.44 14.22 -4.37
N LEU A 607 6.27 14.82 -4.16
CA LEU A 607 5.40 15.37 -5.20
C LEU A 607 5.41 16.89 -5.13
N ASP A 608 5.90 17.55 -6.16
CA ASP A 608 5.99 19.01 -6.25
C ASP A 608 6.69 19.65 -5.02
N GLY A 609 7.66 18.93 -4.45
CA GLY A 609 8.45 19.32 -3.27
C GLY A 609 7.83 18.94 -1.92
N GLU A 610 6.64 18.34 -1.89
CA GLU A 610 6.02 17.81 -0.67
C GLU A 610 6.37 16.33 -0.50
N GLU A 611 6.90 15.92 0.65
CA GLU A 611 7.20 14.52 0.93
C GLU A 611 5.90 13.72 1.03
N VAL A 612 5.77 12.69 0.20
CA VAL A 612 4.58 11.83 0.14
C VAL A 612 4.85 10.42 0.67
N TRP A 613 6.12 10.01 0.70
CA TRP A 613 6.55 8.70 1.19
C TRP A 613 8.01 8.74 1.65
N ALA A 614 8.32 8.02 2.73
CA ALA A 614 9.70 7.76 3.17
C ALA A 614 9.79 6.43 3.91
N ALA A 615 10.91 5.73 3.78
CA ALA A 615 11.20 4.52 4.57
C ALA A 615 12.71 4.26 4.74
N PRO A 616 13.15 3.82 5.93
CA PRO A 616 14.54 3.42 6.16
C PRO A 616 14.78 2.00 5.64
N THR A 617 16.02 1.72 5.25
CA THR A 617 16.46 0.36 4.89
C THR A 617 17.08 -0.39 6.07
N ASP A 618 17.95 0.22 6.89
CA ASP A 618 18.70 -0.44 8.00
C ASP A 618 19.20 -1.88 7.71
N GLY A 619 19.65 -2.14 6.48
CA GLY A 619 20.09 -3.47 6.02
C GLY A 619 18.98 -4.45 5.60
N ASP A 620 17.73 -4.01 5.61
CA ASP A 620 16.54 -4.67 5.08
C ASP A 620 16.13 -4.11 3.71
N SER A 621 15.05 -4.67 3.16
CA SER A 621 14.41 -4.21 1.92
C SER A 621 12.98 -3.78 2.19
N VAL A 622 12.58 -2.67 1.57
CA VAL A 622 11.25 -2.08 1.66
C VAL A 622 10.63 -2.05 0.27
N GLU A 623 9.40 -2.56 0.15
CA GLU A 623 8.60 -2.41 -1.06
C GLU A 623 7.91 -1.04 -1.06
N VAL A 624 7.88 -0.41 -2.23
CA VAL A 624 7.15 0.82 -2.49
C VAL A 624 5.90 0.46 -3.26
N GLU A 625 4.74 0.83 -2.71
CA GLU A 625 3.46 0.85 -3.41
C GLU A 625 2.68 2.07 -2.90
N TYR A 626 2.58 3.09 -3.75
CA TYR A 626 1.98 4.37 -3.36
C TYR A 626 1.12 4.95 -4.47
N THR A 627 -0.17 5.16 -4.20
CA THR A 627 -1.11 5.78 -5.14
C THR A 627 -0.97 7.30 -5.10
N ILE A 628 -0.87 7.92 -6.27
CA ILE A 628 -0.59 9.34 -6.44
C ILE A 628 -1.48 9.97 -7.51
N GLN A 629 -1.84 11.23 -7.32
CA GLN A 629 -2.59 12.03 -8.28
C GLN A 629 -1.62 12.97 -8.99
N LEU A 630 -1.51 12.82 -10.32
CA LEU A 630 -0.59 13.57 -11.16
C LEU A 630 -1.32 14.54 -12.08
N GLN A 631 -0.63 15.63 -12.40
CA GLN A 631 -0.98 16.54 -13.48
C GLN A 631 0.21 16.65 -14.43
N GLU A 632 -0.05 16.98 -15.70
CA GLU A 632 1.01 17.30 -16.67
C GLU A 632 1.88 18.42 -16.09
N GLY A 633 3.17 18.13 -15.91
CA GLY A 633 4.17 18.99 -15.31
C GLY A 633 4.40 18.82 -13.81
N SER A 634 3.68 17.91 -13.13
CA SER A 634 4.00 17.51 -11.75
C SER A 634 5.42 16.94 -11.68
N ILE A 635 6.12 17.23 -10.58
CA ILE A 635 7.50 16.81 -10.35
C ILE A 635 7.51 15.72 -9.29
N LEU A 636 8.05 14.55 -9.64
CA LEU A 636 8.35 13.48 -8.70
C LEU A 636 9.84 13.38 -8.46
N ASP A 637 10.27 13.50 -7.21
CA ASP A 637 11.66 13.31 -6.82
C ASP A 637 11.81 12.05 -5.96
N PHE A 638 12.66 11.13 -6.41
CA PHE A 638 13.02 9.90 -5.73
C PHE A 638 14.43 10.06 -5.18
N ALA A 639 14.57 10.15 -3.86
CA ALA A 639 15.83 10.46 -3.20
C ALA A 639 16.33 9.27 -2.37
N ILE A 640 17.65 9.08 -2.38
CA ILE A 640 18.37 8.23 -1.44
C ILE A 640 19.12 9.17 -0.50
N ASP A 641 18.71 9.17 0.76
CA ASP A 641 19.26 9.95 1.87
C ASP A 641 20.16 9.05 2.73
N ALA A 642 21.30 9.59 3.16
CA ALA A 642 22.26 8.89 4.01
C ALA A 642 21.74 8.71 5.46
N ASP A 643 20.71 9.43 5.88
CA ASP A 643 20.24 9.43 7.26
C ASP A 643 19.30 8.26 7.61
N GLY A 644 19.72 7.02 7.35
CA GLY A 644 18.92 5.82 7.61
C GLY A 644 18.51 5.61 9.07
N ALA A 645 19.29 6.12 10.03
CA ALA A 645 18.98 6.09 11.46
C ALA A 645 18.29 7.35 12.00
N GLU A 646 17.88 8.28 11.12
CA GLU A 646 17.20 9.53 11.49
C GLU A 646 17.99 10.32 12.56
N ASN A 647 19.31 10.42 12.38
CA ASN A 647 20.18 11.16 13.27
C ASN A 647 20.03 12.67 13.10
N PHE A 648 19.51 13.15 11.97
CA PHE A 648 19.33 14.56 11.68
C PHE A 648 17.99 15.10 12.23
N ASP A 649 18.06 16.07 13.14
CA ASP A 649 16.94 16.89 13.58
C ASP A 649 16.99 18.26 12.87
N PRO A 650 16.02 18.60 12.00
CA PRO A 650 16.00 19.90 11.32
C PRO A 650 15.83 21.09 12.29
N GLU A 651 15.35 20.87 13.52
CA GLU A 651 15.30 21.92 14.56
C GLU A 651 16.65 22.13 15.26
N ASP A 652 17.58 21.19 15.16
CA ASP A 652 18.94 21.29 15.70
C ASP A 652 20.00 21.05 14.59
N PRO A 653 20.41 22.10 13.85
CA PRO A 653 21.30 21.96 12.70
C PRO A 653 22.68 21.38 13.04
N PHE A 654 23.04 21.24 14.31
CA PHE A 654 24.29 20.59 14.72
C PHE A 654 24.25 19.06 14.61
N THR A 655 23.07 18.45 14.46
CA THR A 655 22.93 17.00 14.30
C THR A 655 23.34 16.53 12.90
N ILE A 656 23.49 17.43 11.92
CA ILE A 656 23.96 17.09 10.56
C ILE A 656 25.35 16.43 10.57
N ASP A 657 26.16 16.69 11.60
CA ASP A 657 27.47 16.07 11.80
C ASP A 657 27.40 14.60 12.24
N ALA A 658 26.21 14.12 12.60
CA ALA A 658 25.95 12.73 13.00
C ALA A 658 25.51 11.84 11.81
N VAL A 659 25.07 12.44 10.69
CA VAL A 659 24.69 11.69 9.48
C VAL A 659 25.92 10.96 8.92
N ASN A 660 25.74 9.69 8.59
CA ASN A 660 26.80 8.77 8.19
C ASN A 660 26.42 8.08 6.88
N ASP A 661 27.41 7.81 6.04
CA ASP A 661 27.27 7.20 4.71
C ASP A 661 28.09 5.89 4.58
N GLY A 662 28.32 5.25 5.72
CA GLY A 662 29.16 4.08 5.85
C GLY A 662 28.49 2.80 5.34
N SER A 663 28.73 2.47 4.06
CA SER A 663 28.21 1.27 3.35
C SER A 663 26.79 1.43 2.78
N ASP A 664 26.48 2.62 2.26
CA ASP A 664 25.13 3.03 1.90
C ASP A 664 24.76 2.91 0.42
N SER A 665 25.44 2.02 -0.30
CA SER A 665 25.01 1.57 -1.63
C SER A 665 23.59 1.03 -1.55
N THR A 666 22.68 1.70 -2.25
CA THR A 666 21.23 1.45 -2.16
C THR A 666 20.65 1.21 -3.55
N THR A 667 19.89 0.12 -3.70
CA THR A 667 18.98 -0.08 -4.82
C THR A 667 17.72 0.74 -4.56
N PHE A 668 17.31 1.56 -5.53
CA PHE A 668 16.03 2.25 -5.51
C PHE A 668 15.53 2.39 -6.94
N ALA A 669 14.87 1.34 -7.42
CA ALA A 669 14.27 1.29 -8.74
C ALA A 669 12.75 1.41 -8.58
N VAL A 670 12.16 2.35 -9.31
CA VAL A 670 10.73 2.64 -9.31
C VAL A 670 10.14 2.66 -10.72
N THR A 671 8.88 2.26 -10.81
CA THR A 671 8.02 2.42 -11.97
C THR A 671 6.78 3.24 -11.59
N ILE A 672 6.24 3.97 -12.56
CA ILE A 672 5.00 4.71 -12.43
C ILE A 672 4.02 4.09 -13.42
N GLY A 673 2.95 3.48 -12.90
CA GLY A 673 1.94 2.82 -13.70
C GLY A 673 0.57 3.45 -13.52
N SER A 674 -0.23 3.49 -14.57
CA SER A 674 -1.66 3.75 -14.44
C SER A 674 -2.32 2.66 -13.59
N VAL A 675 -3.49 2.94 -13.03
CA VAL A 675 -4.28 1.93 -12.33
C VAL A 675 -5.64 1.74 -12.98
N ASN A 676 -6.07 0.49 -13.02
CA ASN A 676 -7.39 0.11 -13.48
C ASN A 676 -8.23 -0.28 -12.27
N LEU A 677 -9.33 0.46 -12.03
CA LEU A 677 -10.28 0.13 -10.97
C LEU A 677 -10.92 -1.23 -11.28
N PHE A 678 -10.78 -2.17 -10.36
CA PHE A 678 -11.46 -3.46 -10.37
C PHE A 678 -12.75 -3.36 -9.57
N GLU A 679 -13.88 -3.69 -10.22
CA GLU A 679 -15.19 -3.73 -9.59
C GLU A 679 -15.60 -5.20 -9.31
N PRO A 680 -15.53 -5.67 -8.04
CA PRO A 680 -15.87 -7.04 -7.71
C PRO A 680 -17.37 -7.32 -7.91
N GLY A 681 -17.70 -8.32 -8.73
CA GLY A 681 -19.07 -8.84 -8.85
C GLY A 681 -19.94 -8.21 -9.95
N GLY A 682 -19.35 -7.46 -10.88
CA GLY A 682 -19.95 -7.13 -12.17
C GLY A 682 -18.86 -7.07 -13.23
N GLY A 683 -19.00 -7.81 -14.33
CA GLY A 683 -18.14 -7.58 -15.50
C GLY A 683 -18.26 -6.11 -15.93
N MET A 684 -17.19 -5.55 -16.52
CA MET A 684 -17.30 -4.23 -17.14
C MET A 684 -18.53 -4.25 -18.06
N PRO A 685 -19.50 -3.33 -17.94
CA PRO A 685 -20.68 -3.35 -18.79
C PRO A 685 -20.27 -3.42 -20.26
N GLY A 686 -20.75 -4.44 -20.97
CA GLY A 686 -20.37 -4.73 -22.35
C GLY A 686 -19.14 -5.62 -22.55
N ASP A 687 -18.33 -5.89 -21.53
CA ASP A 687 -17.25 -6.87 -21.59
C ASP A 687 -17.85 -8.27 -21.33
N TYR A 688 -18.17 -8.96 -22.42
CA TYR A 688 -18.87 -10.24 -22.39
C TYR A 688 -17.93 -11.43 -22.32
N ASN A 689 -16.66 -11.27 -22.68
CA ASN A 689 -15.64 -12.30 -22.54
C ASN A 689 -14.83 -12.17 -21.23
N SER A 690 -15.04 -11.10 -20.48
CA SER A 690 -14.37 -10.78 -19.20
C SER A 690 -12.86 -10.63 -19.34
N ASP A 691 -12.38 -10.14 -20.48
CA ASP A 691 -10.96 -9.84 -20.73
C ASP A 691 -10.55 -8.43 -20.25
N GLY A 692 -11.47 -7.69 -19.64
CA GLY A 692 -11.23 -6.34 -19.14
C GLY A 692 -11.23 -5.26 -20.21
N SER A 693 -11.49 -5.63 -21.47
CA SER A 693 -11.67 -4.73 -22.60
C SER A 693 -13.09 -4.82 -23.15
N VAL A 694 -13.64 -3.70 -23.60
CA VAL A 694 -14.91 -3.67 -24.35
C VAL A 694 -14.53 -3.51 -25.83
N ASP A 695 -14.57 -4.60 -26.61
CA ASP A 695 -13.98 -4.63 -27.94
C ASP A 695 -14.80 -5.42 -29.01
N VAL A 696 -14.18 -5.70 -30.16
CA VAL A 696 -14.88 -6.34 -31.30
C VAL A 696 -15.31 -7.78 -30.96
N LEU A 697 -14.57 -8.46 -30.09
CA LEU A 697 -14.88 -9.83 -29.67
C LEU A 697 -16.19 -9.86 -28.87
N ASP A 698 -16.42 -8.88 -28.00
CA ASP A 698 -17.67 -8.77 -27.24
C ASP A 698 -18.88 -8.52 -28.14
N ILE A 699 -18.80 -7.52 -29.03
CA ILE A 699 -19.94 -7.17 -29.86
C ILE A 699 -20.26 -8.29 -30.88
N ASP A 700 -19.28 -9.10 -31.24
CA ASP A 700 -19.46 -10.34 -32.02
C ASP A 700 -20.11 -11.46 -31.18
N LEU A 701 -19.77 -11.59 -29.88
CA LEU A 701 -20.49 -12.48 -28.94
C LEU A 701 -21.96 -12.07 -28.80
N GLN A 702 -22.24 -10.77 -28.72
CA GLN A 702 -23.60 -10.25 -28.69
C GLN A 702 -24.36 -10.57 -29.99
N ALA A 703 -23.72 -10.44 -31.16
CA ALA A 703 -24.31 -10.83 -32.43
C ALA A 703 -24.66 -12.33 -32.46
N ALA A 704 -23.80 -13.18 -31.90
CA ALA A 704 -24.10 -14.59 -31.75
C ALA A 704 -25.30 -14.84 -30.81
N ALA A 705 -25.42 -14.05 -29.72
CA ALA A 705 -26.53 -14.12 -28.78
C ALA A 705 -27.87 -13.67 -29.40
N ILE A 706 -27.90 -12.57 -30.18
CA ILE A 706 -29.08 -12.10 -30.92
C ILE A 706 -29.65 -13.22 -31.81
N ASN A 707 -28.77 -14.03 -32.41
CA ASN A 707 -29.15 -15.13 -33.29
C ASN A 707 -29.40 -16.47 -32.56
N ALA A 708 -29.19 -16.53 -31.24
CA ALA A 708 -29.34 -17.75 -30.45
C ALA A 708 -30.81 -18.06 -30.16
N ALA A 709 -31.16 -19.35 -30.09
CA ALA A 709 -32.52 -19.76 -29.75
C ALA A 709 -32.88 -19.50 -28.28
N ASN A 710 -31.88 -19.48 -27.39
CA ASN A 710 -32.00 -19.18 -25.96
C ASN A 710 -30.72 -18.41 -25.53
N PRO A 711 -30.66 -17.09 -25.75
CA PRO A 711 -29.53 -16.29 -25.30
C PRO A 711 -29.48 -16.19 -23.77
N ASP A 712 -28.30 -15.90 -23.23
CA ASP A 712 -28.14 -15.61 -21.81
C ASP A 712 -28.60 -14.18 -21.51
N LEU A 713 -29.82 -14.05 -21.00
CA LEU A 713 -30.42 -12.75 -20.66
C LEU A 713 -29.72 -12.06 -19.50
N ALA A 714 -28.93 -12.77 -18.68
CA ALA A 714 -28.18 -12.11 -17.61
C ALA A 714 -26.94 -11.37 -18.14
N VAL A 715 -26.48 -11.74 -19.35
CA VAL A 715 -25.25 -11.22 -19.95
C VAL A 715 -25.56 -10.19 -21.03
N PHE A 716 -26.49 -10.49 -21.96
CA PHE A 716 -26.63 -9.72 -23.20
C PHE A 716 -27.89 -8.82 -23.27
N ASP A 717 -28.80 -8.89 -22.30
CA ASP A 717 -30.03 -8.06 -22.24
C ASP A 717 -29.75 -6.76 -21.48
N GLU A 718 -29.21 -5.78 -22.20
CA GLU A 718 -28.72 -4.50 -21.66
C GLU A 718 -29.85 -3.61 -21.13
N ASN A 719 -31.04 -3.68 -21.74
CA ASN A 719 -32.18 -2.87 -21.33
C ASN A 719 -33.15 -3.58 -20.36
N SER A 720 -32.88 -4.85 -20.04
CA SER A 720 -33.68 -5.70 -19.15
C SER A 720 -35.14 -5.88 -19.58
N ASP A 721 -35.43 -5.91 -20.89
CA ASP A 721 -36.78 -6.14 -21.41
C ASP A 721 -37.12 -7.62 -21.65
N GLY A 722 -36.15 -8.50 -21.43
CA GLY A 722 -36.27 -9.95 -21.51
C GLY A 722 -36.03 -10.52 -22.90
N VAL A 723 -35.47 -9.75 -23.83
CA VAL A 723 -34.96 -10.22 -25.12
C VAL A 723 -33.54 -9.70 -25.37
N VAL A 724 -32.81 -10.32 -26.30
CA VAL A 724 -31.51 -9.82 -26.78
C VAL A 724 -31.69 -9.46 -28.24
N ASP A 725 -31.72 -8.16 -28.53
CA ASP A 725 -31.98 -7.64 -29.86
C ASP A 725 -31.18 -6.36 -30.20
N ILE A 726 -31.57 -5.67 -31.27
CA ILE A 726 -30.87 -4.48 -31.75
C ILE A 726 -30.85 -3.35 -30.72
N ASN A 727 -31.82 -3.28 -29.80
CA ASN A 727 -31.85 -2.24 -28.77
C ASN A 727 -30.70 -2.45 -27.77
N ASP A 728 -30.35 -3.70 -27.45
CA ASP A 728 -29.22 -4.01 -26.59
C ASP A 728 -27.89 -3.71 -27.28
N ARG A 729 -27.82 -3.96 -28.60
CA ARG A 729 -26.66 -3.60 -29.42
C ARG A 729 -26.46 -2.10 -29.52
N GLU A 730 -27.54 -1.33 -29.61
CA GLU A 730 -27.48 0.14 -29.58
C GLU A 730 -26.92 0.65 -28.25
N ILE A 731 -27.32 0.07 -27.11
CA ILE A 731 -26.78 0.41 -25.79
C ILE A 731 -25.29 0.06 -25.73
N TRP A 732 -24.91 -1.15 -26.13
CA TRP A 732 -23.51 -1.57 -26.10
C TRP A 732 -22.61 -0.62 -26.91
N VAL A 733 -23.02 -0.27 -28.14
CA VAL A 733 -22.24 0.61 -29.02
C VAL A 733 -22.18 2.03 -28.48
N ALA A 734 -23.29 2.56 -27.94
CA ALA A 734 -23.40 3.95 -27.54
C ALA A 734 -22.90 4.24 -26.12
N GLU A 735 -23.13 3.32 -25.19
CA GLU A 735 -22.93 3.52 -23.75
C GLU A 735 -21.69 2.77 -23.24
N HIS A 736 -21.41 1.57 -23.74
CA HIS A 736 -20.26 0.78 -23.29
C HIS A 736 -19.00 1.09 -24.10
N LYS A 737 -19.09 1.00 -25.44
CA LYS A 737 -17.95 1.29 -26.32
C LYS A 737 -17.75 2.77 -26.64
N GLU A 738 -18.79 3.58 -26.41
CA GLU A 738 -18.81 5.00 -26.77
C GLU A 738 -18.40 5.28 -28.23
N THR A 739 -18.88 4.48 -29.18
CA THR A 739 -18.63 4.68 -30.62
C THR A 739 -19.92 4.68 -31.44
N TRP A 740 -19.82 4.85 -32.76
CA TRP A 740 -20.95 4.88 -33.69
C TRP A 740 -21.19 3.52 -34.34
N MET A 741 -22.46 3.23 -34.64
CA MET A 741 -22.79 2.18 -35.59
C MET A 741 -22.14 2.50 -36.94
N GLY A 742 -21.33 1.58 -37.45
CA GLY A 742 -20.57 1.79 -38.68
C GLY A 742 -19.07 1.97 -38.50
N ASP A 743 -18.59 2.28 -37.30
CA ASP A 743 -17.16 2.39 -37.00
C ASP A 743 -16.53 0.98 -36.97
N SER A 744 -15.86 0.60 -38.06
CA SER A 744 -15.43 -0.78 -38.30
C SER A 744 -14.05 -1.09 -37.73
N ASP A 745 -13.29 -0.06 -37.35
CA ASP A 745 -11.96 -0.19 -36.74
C ASP A 745 -11.91 0.33 -35.29
N PHE A 746 -13.05 0.75 -34.74
CA PHE A 746 -13.19 1.22 -33.35
C PHE A 746 -12.32 2.42 -33.01
N ASN A 747 -12.06 3.30 -33.99
CA ASN A 747 -11.34 4.55 -33.75
C ASN A 747 -12.22 5.67 -33.16
N GLY A 748 -13.49 5.38 -32.86
CA GLY A 748 -14.48 6.29 -32.31
C GLY A 748 -15.28 7.06 -33.36
N GLN A 749 -15.01 6.88 -34.66
CA GLN A 749 -15.58 7.67 -35.75
C GLN A 749 -16.13 6.78 -36.85
N PHE A 750 -17.39 7.01 -37.26
CA PHE A 750 -17.92 6.43 -38.49
C PHE A 750 -17.70 7.39 -39.67
N ASN A 751 -16.81 7.05 -40.60
CA ASN A 751 -16.47 7.87 -41.76
C ASN A 751 -16.21 7.04 -43.04
N SER A 752 -15.75 7.70 -44.10
CA SER A 752 -15.46 7.03 -45.38
C SER A 752 -14.42 5.91 -45.31
N SER A 753 -13.51 5.92 -44.33
CA SER A 753 -12.48 4.89 -44.13
C SER A 753 -13.11 3.55 -43.73
N ASP A 754 -14.10 3.57 -42.82
CA ASP A 754 -14.84 2.38 -42.39
C ASP A 754 -15.55 1.71 -43.56
N LEU A 755 -16.22 2.51 -44.40
CA LEU A 755 -16.85 2.01 -45.61
C LEU A 755 -15.83 1.36 -46.55
N VAL A 756 -14.63 1.91 -46.67
CA VAL A 756 -13.56 1.30 -47.46
C VAL A 756 -13.12 -0.03 -46.85
N ILE A 757 -12.97 -0.13 -45.53
CA ILE A 757 -12.61 -1.37 -44.82
C ILE A 757 -13.62 -2.48 -45.17
N VAL A 758 -14.90 -2.28 -44.89
CA VAL A 758 -15.92 -3.33 -45.08
C VAL A 758 -16.16 -3.69 -46.55
N PHE A 759 -16.11 -2.71 -47.47
CA PHE A 759 -16.27 -3.01 -48.91
C PHE A 759 -15.04 -3.68 -49.53
N THR A 760 -13.83 -3.43 -49.00
CA THR A 760 -12.63 -4.15 -49.45
C THR A 760 -12.58 -5.57 -48.93
N GLY A 761 -13.19 -5.86 -47.78
CA GLY A 761 -13.42 -7.23 -47.28
C GLY A 761 -14.32 -8.08 -48.19
N GLY A 762 -15.18 -7.44 -49.01
CA GLY A 762 -15.92 -8.11 -50.09
C GLY A 762 -17.08 -9.00 -49.63
N LYS A 763 -17.57 -8.82 -48.40
CA LYS A 763 -18.68 -9.60 -47.83
C LYS A 763 -20.08 -8.98 -48.08
N TYR A 764 -20.15 -7.76 -48.61
CA TYR A 764 -21.42 -7.09 -48.90
C TYR A 764 -22.33 -7.90 -49.83
N GLU A 765 -23.53 -8.27 -49.37
CA GLU A 765 -24.54 -9.02 -50.12
C GLU A 765 -24.01 -10.37 -50.68
N SER A 766 -22.98 -10.93 -50.06
CA SER A 766 -22.35 -12.18 -50.50
C SER A 766 -23.03 -13.43 -49.92
N GLY A 767 -23.69 -13.29 -48.77
CA GLY A 767 -24.21 -14.39 -47.95
C GLY A 767 -23.14 -15.15 -47.17
N THR A 768 -21.92 -14.62 -47.04
CA THR A 768 -20.88 -15.14 -46.14
C THR A 768 -21.01 -14.50 -44.77
N ALA A 769 -20.71 -15.27 -43.72
CA ALA A 769 -20.68 -14.74 -42.36
C ALA A 769 -19.72 -13.55 -42.23
N ALA A 770 -20.16 -12.51 -41.54
CA ALA A 770 -19.43 -11.27 -41.28
C ALA A 770 -19.39 -11.02 -39.76
N SER A 771 -18.26 -10.50 -39.26
CA SER A 771 -18.17 -9.87 -37.94
C SER A 771 -18.53 -8.39 -38.02
N TRP A 772 -18.50 -7.69 -36.89
CA TRP A 772 -18.59 -6.23 -36.83
C TRP A 772 -17.59 -5.55 -37.78
N ALA A 773 -16.31 -5.93 -37.73
CA ALA A 773 -15.25 -5.37 -38.57
C ALA A 773 -15.43 -5.66 -40.07
N ASP A 774 -16.21 -6.69 -40.42
CA ASP A 774 -16.60 -7.01 -41.80
C ASP A 774 -17.89 -6.32 -42.26
N GLY A 775 -18.62 -5.65 -41.36
CA GLY A 775 -19.83 -4.88 -41.62
C GLY A 775 -21.15 -5.42 -41.04
N ASP A 776 -21.14 -6.45 -40.16
CA ASP A 776 -22.34 -6.93 -39.46
C ASP A 776 -22.73 -6.00 -38.29
N TRP A 777 -23.21 -4.81 -38.63
CA TRP A 777 -23.54 -3.79 -37.64
C TRP A 777 -24.91 -4.02 -37.00
N ASN A 778 -25.82 -4.73 -37.66
CA ASN A 778 -27.12 -5.08 -37.06
C ASN A 778 -27.09 -6.41 -36.26
N GLY A 779 -26.00 -7.18 -36.34
CA GLY A 779 -25.82 -8.43 -35.60
C GLY A 779 -26.62 -9.60 -36.18
N ASP A 780 -26.99 -9.61 -37.47
CA ASP A 780 -27.70 -10.71 -38.12
C ASP A 780 -26.78 -11.78 -38.72
N GLY A 781 -25.47 -11.60 -38.58
CA GLY A 781 -24.41 -12.49 -39.04
C GLY A 781 -23.96 -12.24 -40.48
N PHE A 782 -24.50 -11.24 -41.18
CA PHE A 782 -24.20 -10.97 -42.58
C PHE A 782 -24.06 -9.47 -42.86
N PHE A 783 -23.05 -9.09 -43.64
CA PHE A 783 -22.95 -7.71 -44.14
C PHE A 783 -23.85 -7.49 -45.36
N GLY A 784 -24.92 -6.72 -45.19
CA GLY A 784 -25.90 -6.40 -46.23
C GLY A 784 -26.39 -4.96 -46.23
N SER A 785 -27.42 -4.70 -47.03
CA SER A 785 -28.03 -3.37 -47.11
C SER A 785 -28.71 -2.93 -45.81
N SER A 786 -29.10 -3.87 -44.95
CA SER A 786 -29.69 -3.59 -43.63
C SER A 786 -28.68 -2.97 -42.68
N ASP A 787 -27.43 -3.42 -42.67
CA ASP A 787 -26.36 -2.86 -41.85
C ASP A 787 -26.07 -1.42 -42.19
N LEU A 788 -25.96 -1.11 -43.49
CA LEU A 788 -25.81 0.26 -43.94
C LEU A 788 -26.98 1.13 -43.44
N VAL A 789 -28.21 0.62 -43.49
CA VAL A 789 -29.36 1.35 -42.95
C VAL A 789 -29.23 1.55 -41.44
N THR A 790 -28.83 0.54 -40.68
CA THR A 790 -28.58 0.64 -39.23
C THR A 790 -27.53 1.72 -38.92
N ALA A 791 -26.35 1.66 -39.54
CA ALA A 791 -25.28 2.65 -39.31
C ALA A 791 -25.67 4.07 -39.73
N PHE A 792 -26.39 4.24 -40.84
CA PHE A 792 -26.84 5.58 -41.26
C PHE A 792 -28.01 6.12 -40.42
N ILE A 793 -28.81 5.26 -39.78
CA ILE A 793 -29.87 5.68 -38.86
C ILE A 793 -29.29 6.23 -37.56
N ASP A 794 -28.22 5.64 -37.04
CA ASP A 794 -27.51 6.11 -35.85
C ASP A 794 -26.96 7.54 -36.03
N GLY A 795 -26.65 7.92 -37.27
CA GLY A 795 -26.40 9.32 -37.65
C GLY A 795 -24.98 9.82 -37.42
N GLY A 796 -24.04 8.92 -37.09
CA GLY A 796 -22.63 9.23 -36.84
C GLY A 796 -21.77 9.51 -38.07
N TYR A 797 -22.29 9.28 -39.29
CA TYR A 797 -21.47 9.37 -40.50
C TYR A 797 -20.88 10.79 -40.70
N GLU A 798 -19.55 10.87 -40.67
CA GLU A 798 -18.77 12.12 -40.77
C GLU A 798 -19.10 13.13 -39.63
N ALA A 799 -19.59 12.64 -38.48
CA ALA A 799 -19.89 13.46 -37.30
C ALA A 799 -18.66 13.70 -36.40
N GLY A 800 -17.58 12.92 -36.58
CA GLY A 800 -16.40 12.91 -35.71
C GLY A 800 -16.53 11.91 -34.57
N ALA A 801 -15.60 11.96 -33.61
CA ALA A 801 -15.58 11.05 -32.47
C ALA A 801 -16.87 11.18 -31.64
N ARG A 802 -17.48 10.07 -31.24
CA ARG A 802 -18.61 10.10 -30.30
C ARG A 802 -18.05 10.60 -28.96
N GLY A 803 -18.67 11.65 -28.40
CA GLY A 803 -18.20 12.21 -27.14
C GLY A 803 -18.73 11.39 -25.97
N ALA A 804 -17.89 11.12 -24.97
CA ALA A 804 -18.28 10.48 -23.72
C ALA A 804 -19.55 11.13 -23.17
N VAL A 805 -20.59 10.32 -22.96
CA VAL A 805 -21.82 10.78 -22.34
C VAL A 805 -21.51 11.00 -20.86
N ASN A 806 -21.26 12.26 -20.47
CA ASN A 806 -21.15 12.62 -19.05
C ASN A 806 -22.30 11.96 -18.27
N ALA A 807 -21.96 11.00 -17.41
CA ALA A 807 -22.90 10.38 -16.50
C ALA A 807 -23.69 11.49 -15.82
N VAL A 808 -25.01 11.50 -16.04
CA VAL A 808 -25.89 12.42 -15.33
C VAL A 808 -25.77 12.05 -13.86
N PRO A 809 -25.30 12.94 -12.97
CA PRO A 809 -25.20 12.59 -11.57
C PRO A 809 -26.57 12.15 -11.09
N GLU A 810 -26.68 10.93 -10.57
CA GLU A 810 -27.90 10.52 -9.90
C GLU A 810 -28.22 11.58 -8.85
N PRO A 811 -29.48 12.04 -8.74
CA PRO A 811 -29.83 13.02 -7.74
C PRO A 811 -29.54 12.38 -6.38
N SER A 812 -28.46 12.85 -5.73
CA SER A 812 -28.05 12.43 -4.40
C SER A 812 -29.28 12.25 -3.53
N SER A 813 -29.39 11.10 -2.88
CA SER A 813 -30.50 10.72 -2.00
C SER A 813 -30.88 11.84 -1.00
N LEU A 814 -29.92 12.73 -0.68
CA LEU A 814 -30.10 13.99 0.03
C LEU A 814 -31.09 14.98 -0.62
N ILE A 815 -31.11 15.16 -1.95
CA ILE A 815 -32.05 16.04 -2.65
C ILE A 815 -33.48 15.45 -2.57
N LEU A 816 -33.63 14.13 -2.71
CA LEU A 816 -34.92 13.45 -2.50
C LEU A 816 -35.38 13.55 -1.05
N LEU A 817 -34.46 13.42 -0.08
CA LEU A 817 -34.75 13.60 1.34
C LEU A 817 -35.15 15.04 1.69
N VAL A 818 -34.49 16.03 1.09
CA VAL A 818 -34.81 17.45 1.27
C VAL A 818 -36.16 17.79 0.62
N LEU A 819 -36.48 17.24 -0.55
CA LEU A 819 -37.79 17.39 -1.19
C LEU A 819 -38.90 16.67 -0.39
N ALA A 820 -38.62 15.50 0.19
CA ALA A 820 -39.52 14.79 1.12
C ALA A 820 -39.73 15.58 2.43
N ALA A 821 -38.67 16.15 3.00
CA ALA A 821 -38.75 16.97 4.20
C ALA A 821 -39.51 18.29 3.95
N MET A 822 -39.29 18.94 2.81
CA MET A 822 -40.03 20.15 2.42
C MET A 822 -41.51 19.89 2.16
N SER A 823 -41.84 18.75 1.55
CA SER A 823 -43.24 18.35 1.36
C SER A 823 -43.92 18.02 2.70
N LEU A 824 -43.24 17.34 3.64
CA LEU A 824 -43.74 17.10 5.01
C LEU A 824 -43.92 18.40 5.83
N LEU A 825 -43.01 19.37 5.67
CA LEU A 825 -43.12 20.69 6.32
C LEU A 825 -44.25 21.54 5.74
N SER A 826 -44.59 21.36 4.46
CA SER A 826 -45.71 22.06 3.81
C SER A 826 -47.09 21.60 4.33
N PHE A 827 -47.20 20.35 4.81
CA PHE A 827 -48.42 19.84 5.46
C PHE A 827 -48.59 20.31 6.91
N ARG A 828 -47.50 20.66 7.63
CA ARG A 828 -47.57 21.20 8.99
C ARG A 828 -47.98 22.68 9.08
N ARG A 829 -47.99 23.42 7.97
CA ARG A 829 -48.50 24.81 7.92
C ARG A 829 -50.00 24.92 7.64
N ARG A 830 -50.71 23.79 7.49
CA ARG A 830 -52.18 23.73 7.39
C ARG A 830 -52.76 22.76 8.42
N ALA A 831 -52.55 23.04 9.70
CA ALA A 831 -53.32 22.52 10.82
C ALA A 831 -53.51 23.61 11.86
#